data_AF-A0A9E6CTA8-F1
#
_entry.id   AF-A0A9E6CTA8-F1
#
_cell.length_a   1.000
_cell.length_b   1.000
_cell.length_c   1.000
_cell.angle_alpha   90.00
_cell.angle_beta   90.00
_cell.angle_gamma   90.00
#
_symmetry.space_group_name_H-M   'P 1'
#
loop_
_entity.id
_entity.type
_entity.pdbx_description
1 polymer ?
#
loop_
_entity_poly.entity_id
_entity_poly.type
_entity_poly.pdbx_seq_one_letter_code
_entity_poly.pdbx_strand_id
1 'polypeptide(L)'
;MEYNIEICKTLEQKFIDAKLFRPMHINRYDKGDILVYNVKSVSNANSAKIHLQIIKSVGGGFAGQVYKVKLLKIENDSIPDLDEGKEYAIKILIPPSNFSKLFRNSLYWIGFQGPFQLQVNPAASKSGALWQKFIRRAAKIRFDDEKVVVDIFATFIDEKLGSCGEISEWVDGRTWQLEVDDKLDILNKWHQGKKVDDANLGSPEYRAKREFMRDFVKLLHDVGGFEFARQYEWSTCKSQPNCLKRYEADDPAKGLVAVDFRAGLALLPFLPMSPGDFKLIFSGLFRGSLVQFDRGNLKKLESFIQANQHEFSDMQGMLEELKSCEKIYRNSVPDITHNHFKLLFSKKLWSTILNSSGVGWRTQNLTDEKSNLKLKNSKALLILFYIIGLIPFVGKFIIKFFNRPEWRNHYKSMLTSWKYLKRALSGKIAEKVIIWHRKGRLDEDKALKVSSSFFRFSAHLPFSILPVGLHKFLTNRQYFKDRLSNIIVRPIRLYFNSKLREEWLLDMLTEGQKKHMLTDEDAKIIHSQIKEPFIQKYLKSLAVHVCTLPITQVVSVLIAIIYVASHPEMPRAQAWGIGVGIIALFQVIPISPGSLARGLYVVYLLIRERNFKNYNIAIFLSFFKYIGYLAFPIQMTQHYPALARFMAGHWATEAVHIIPVFGEQGALLEHWVFNLFYNWPLTIRRRMKLRAEKRETKKSRYWHIPIYAIIFSALFGIADYLYLSHFGSIPTLKDIWYLVIILPLILGLFVTSGCGGAVLWKRIISATSVGMVVGIVYAFITFNIFRESEVLLNTFLIECFWRVFIFSILSTLGALLFELSLGGPNIHKRELK
;
A
#
# COMPACT_ATOMS: atom_id res chain seq x y z
N MET A 1 -2.74 -19.16 0.23
CA MET A 1 -2.46 -20.60 0.43
C MET A 1 -2.42 -20.86 1.92
N GLU A 2 -3.37 -21.63 2.42
CA GLU A 2 -3.27 -22.22 3.75
C GLU A 2 -2.18 -23.31 3.71
N TYR A 3 -1.37 -23.39 4.77
CA TYR A 3 -0.35 -24.42 4.94
C TYR A 3 -0.90 -25.49 5.86
N ASN A 4 -0.41 -26.72 5.73
CA ASN A 4 -0.87 -27.82 6.55
C ASN A 4 -0.21 -27.76 7.94
N ILE A 5 -1.04 -27.59 8.97
CA ILE A 5 -0.61 -27.50 10.38
C ILE A 5 -0.08 -28.85 10.87
N GLU A 6 -0.58 -29.97 10.37
CA GLU A 6 -0.13 -31.30 10.76
C GLU A 6 1.34 -31.51 10.38
N ILE A 7 1.76 -31.02 9.21
CA ILE A 7 3.16 -31.04 8.79
C ILE A 7 4.03 -30.22 9.75
N CYS A 8 3.54 -29.06 10.22
CA CYS A 8 4.23 -28.30 11.26
C CYS A 8 4.36 -29.11 12.55
N LYS A 9 3.29 -29.75 13.02
CA LYS A 9 3.31 -30.61 14.22
C LYS A 9 4.26 -31.81 14.08
N THR A 10 4.32 -32.46 12.92
CA THR A 10 5.28 -33.55 12.66
C THR A 10 6.72 -33.06 12.75
N LEU A 11 7.01 -31.88 12.19
CA LEU A 11 8.35 -31.29 12.26
C LEU A 11 8.69 -30.77 13.67
N GLU A 12 7.70 -30.32 14.43
CA GLU A 12 7.85 -29.99 15.85
C GLU A 12 8.16 -31.24 16.68
N GLN A 13 7.46 -32.34 16.45
CA GLN A 13 7.77 -33.63 17.09
C GLN A 13 9.18 -34.09 16.75
N LYS A 14 9.61 -33.96 15.49
CA LYS A 14 10.98 -34.26 15.08
C LYS A 14 12.03 -33.41 15.83
N PHE A 15 11.71 -32.16 16.15
CA PHE A 15 12.58 -31.33 16.99
C PHE A 15 12.62 -31.86 18.43
N ILE A 16 11.47 -32.23 18.99
CA ILE A 16 11.36 -32.81 20.35
C ILE A 16 12.18 -34.10 20.44
N ASP A 17 12.05 -34.99 19.45
CA ASP A 17 12.75 -36.28 19.38
C ASP A 17 14.28 -36.12 19.25
N ALA A 18 14.74 -34.98 18.74
CA ALA A 18 16.17 -34.65 18.72
C ALA A 18 16.77 -34.46 20.13
N LYS A 19 15.93 -34.32 21.17
CA LYS A 19 16.32 -34.17 22.59
C LYS A 19 17.41 -33.12 22.78
N LEU A 20 17.18 -31.95 22.19
CA LEU A 20 18.10 -30.81 22.33
C LEU A 20 17.94 -30.18 23.72
N PHE A 21 19.02 -29.58 24.22
CA PHE A 21 19.04 -28.92 25.53
C PHE A 21 18.29 -27.60 25.52
N ARG A 22 18.15 -26.98 24.34
CA ARG A 22 17.42 -25.72 24.18
C ARG A 22 15.99 -25.98 23.71
N PRO A 23 15.04 -25.08 24.05
CA PRO A 23 13.70 -25.14 23.49
C PRO A 23 13.71 -24.82 21.98
N MET A 24 12.64 -25.23 21.31
CA MET A 24 12.39 -24.89 19.91
C MET A 24 12.14 -23.38 19.77
N HIS A 25 12.69 -22.79 18.71
CA HIS A 25 12.37 -21.41 18.38
C HIS A 25 11.07 -21.34 17.59
N ILE A 26 10.06 -20.68 18.18
CA ILE A 26 8.79 -20.36 17.54
C ILE A 26 8.76 -18.89 17.11
N ASN A 27 8.14 -18.61 15.96
CA ASN A 27 7.95 -17.23 15.46
C ASN A 27 6.50 -16.74 15.56
N ARG A 28 5.57 -17.69 15.55
CA ARG A 28 4.12 -17.49 15.60
C ARG A 28 3.45 -18.76 16.09
N TYR A 29 2.20 -18.63 16.48
CA TYR A 29 1.33 -19.75 16.82
C TYR A 29 0.40 -20.12 15.66
N ASP A 30 -0.12 -21.35 15.68
CA ASP A 30 -1.00 -21.90 14.66
C ASP A 30 -2.44 -22.06 15.18
N LYS A 31 -3.39 -22.26 14.27
CA LYS A 31 -4.80 -22.49 14.62
C LYS A 31 -4.93 -23.76 15.48
N GLY A 32 -5.69 -23.66 16.56
CA GLY A 32 -5.93 -24.73 17.52
C GLY A 32 -4.94 -24.76 18.70
N ASP A 33 -3.86 -23.98 18.65
CA ASP A 33 -2.93 -23.87 19.79
C ASP A 33 -3.66 -23.34 21.02
N ILE A 34 -3.37 -23.96 22.18
CA ILE A 34 -3.85 -23.50 23.48
C ILE A 34 -2.74 -22.71 24.17
N LEU A 35 -3.04 -21.47 24.49
CA LEU A 35 -2.16 -20.52 25.15
C LEU A 35 -2.63 -20.33 26.59
N VAL A 36 -1.70 -20.38 27.54
CA VAL A 36 -1.98 -20.18 28.96
C VAL A 36 -1.18 -18.99 29.43
N TYR A 37 -1.87 -17.98 29.96
CA TYR A 37 -1.23 -16.73 30.40
C TYR A 37 -1.71 -16.32 31.77
N ASN A 38 -0.79 -15.78 32.57
CA ASN A 38 -1.14 -14.93 33.70
C ASN A 38 -1.36 -13.52 33.17
N VAL A 39 -2.60 -13.06 33.23
CA VAL A 39 -3.02 -11.74 32.75
C VAL A 39 -3.18 -10.78 33.92
N LYS A 40 -2.96 -9.50 33.65
CA LYS A 40 -3.31 -8.40 34.54
C LYS A 40 -4.39 -7.57 33.90
N SER A 41 -5.47 -7.33 34.63
CA SER A 41 -6.54 -6.43 34.21
C SER A 41 -6.00 -5.04 33.91
N VAL A 42 -6.61 -4.35 32.94
CA VAL A 42 -6.29 -2.95 32.67
C VAL A 42 -7.00 -2.03 33.65
N SER A 43 -8.27 -2.32 33.98
CA SER A 43 -9.14 -1.44 34.74
C SER A 43 -8.93 -1.52 36.26
N ASN A 44 -8.47 -2.66 36.78
CA ASN A 44 -8.24 -2.86 38.19
C ASN A 44 -6.95 -3.67 38.45
N ALA A 45 -6.65 -3.90 39.72
CA ALA A 45 -5.44 -4.62 40.13
C ALA A 45 -5.56 -6.16 40.00
N ASN A 46 -6.69 -6.69 39.52
CA ASN A 46 -6.94 -8.13 39.45
C ASN A 46 -5.98 -8.81 38.49
N SER A 47 -5.63 -10.06 38.83
CA SER A 47 -4.85 -10.93 37.96
C SER A 47 -5.47 -12.30 37.90
N ALA A 48 -5.56 -12.85 36.71
CA ALA A 48 -6.16 -14.16 36.48
C ALA A 48 -5.23 -15.01 35.62
N LYS A 49 -5.40 -16.32 35.70
CA LYS A 49 -4.75 -17.23 34.77
C LYS A 49 -5.79 -17.70 33.76
N ILE A 50 -5.55 -17.47 32.48
CA ILE A 50 -6.52 -17.74 31.43
C ILE A 50 -6.01 -18.76 30.43
N HIS A 51 -6.94 -19.51 29.83
CA HIS A 51 -6.69 -20.46 28.76
C HIS A 51 -7.36 -19.97 27.48
N LEU A 52 -6.57 -19.74 26.44
CA LEU A 52 -7.02 -19.20 25.16
C LEU A 52 -6.76 -20.20 24.05
N GLN A 53 -7.75 -20.44 23.19
CA GLN A 53 -7.55 -21.22 21.96
C GLN A 53 -7.42 -20.29 20.76
N ILE A 54 -6.40 -20.50 19.91
CA ILE A 54 -6.26 -19.74 18.67
C ILE A 54 -7.27 -20.21 17.63
N ILE A 55 -8.15 -19.30 17.20
CA ILE A 55 -9.10 -19.54 16.11
C ILE A 55 -8.44 -19.26 14.77
N LYS A 56 -7.79 -18.09 14.64
CA LYS A 56 -7.05 -17.71 13.42
C LYS A 56 -5.98 -16.66 13.70
N SER A 57 -4.90 -16.70 12.93
CA SER A 57 -3.95 -15.60 12.81
C SER A 57 -4.50 -14.57 11.83
N VAL A 58 -4.64 -13.31 12.25
CA VAL A 58 -5.14 -12.22 11.39
C VAL A 58 -4.01 -11.65 10.52
N GLY A 59 -2.83 -11.48 11.11
CA GLY A 59 -1.68 -10.88 10.43
C GLY A 59 -0.65 -10.35 11.41
N GLY A 60 0.43 -9.78 10.89
CA GLY A 60 1.46 -9.15 11.73
C GLY A 60 2.18 -8.02 11.02
N GLY A 61 2.18 -6.85 11.66
CA GLY A 61 2.90 -5.67 11.23
C GLY A 61 4.19 -5.46 12.03
N PHE A 62 4.72 -4.24 12.00
CA PHE A 62 5.88 -3.88 12.82
C PHE A 62 5.55 -3.79 14.32
N ALA A 63 4.30 -3.47 14.70
CA ALA A 63 3.92 -3.39 16.11
C ALA A 63 3.83 -4.78 16.78
N GLY A 64 3.39 -5.79 16.05
CA GLY A 64 3.17 -7.12 16.59
C GLY A 64 2.35 -8.01 15.65
N GLN A 65 1.91 -9.15 16.18
CA GLN A 65 1.06 -10.13 15.51
C GLN A 65 -0.27 -10.27 16.26
N VAL A 66 -1.37 -10.35 15.50
CA VAL A 66 -2.74 -10.36 16.02
C VAL A 66 -3.40 -11.71 15.74
N TYR A 67 -4.05 -12.25 16.76
CA TYR A 67 -4.81 -13.50 16.68
C TYR A 67 -6.24 -13.29 17.17
N LYS A 68 -7.19 -13.94 16.49
CA LYS A 68 -8.52 -14.17 17.04
C LYS A 68 -8.44 -15.41 17.93
N VAL A 69 -8.91 -15.30 19.17
CA VAL A 69 -8.87 -16.37 20.16
C VAL A 69 -10.24 -16.59 20.81
N LYS A 70 -10.49 -17.80 21.27
CA LYS A 70 -11.62 -18.13 22.15
C LYS A 70 -11.12 -18.27 23.57
N LEU A 71 -11.77 -17.60 24.52
CA LEU A 71 -11.49 -17.80 25.95
C LEU A 71 -12.13 -19.11 26.40
N LEU A 72 -11.30 -20.08 26.82
CA LEU A 72 -11.76 -21.39 27.25
C LEU A 72 -12.06 -21.44 28.74
N LYS A 73 -11.21 -20.81 29.55
CA LYS A 73 -11.28 -20.90 31.02
C LYS A 73 -10.56 -19.72 31.69
N ILE A 74 -11.10 -19.26 32.81
CA ILE A 74 -10.48 -18.32 33.74
C ILE A 74 -10.25 -19.03 35.08
N GLU A 75 -9.04 -18.95 35.61
CA GLU A 75 -8.64 -19.48 36.91
C GLU A 75 -8.30 -18.33 37.86
N ASN A 76 -8.67 -18.51 39.14
CA ASN A 76 -8.50 -17.59 40.26
C ASN A 76 -9.52 -16.43 40.23
N ASP A 77 -9.10 -15.23 39.85
CA ASP A 77 -9.96 -14.04 39.85
C ASP A 77 -10.66 -13.83 38.51
N SER A 78 -11.79 -13.12 38.56
CA SER A 78 -12.41 -12.57 37.36
C SER A 78 -11.67 -11.33 36.86
N ILE A 79 -11.61 -11.19 35.54
CA ILE A 79 -11.19 -9.96 34.87
C ILE A 79 -12.46 -9.31 34.31
N PRO A 80 -12.71 -8.01 34.59
CA PRO A 80 -13.89 -7.33 34.04
C PRO A 80 -13.98 -7.48 32.51
N ASP A 81 -15.20 -7.76 32.03
CA ASP A 81 -15.54 -7.86 30.61
C ASP A 81 -14.84 -9.01 29.83
N LEU A 82 -14.18 -9.94 30.55
CA LEU A 82 -13.72 -11.22 30.01
C LEU A 82 -14.63 -12.36 30.47
N ASP A 83 -15.34 -12.96 29.51
CA ASP A 83 -16.26 -14.06 29.75
C ASP A 83 -15.81 -15.33 29.02
N GLU A 84 -15.92 -16.48 29.71
CA GLU A 84 -15.65 -17.78 29.12
C GLU A 84 -16.56 -18.05 27.92
N GLY A 85 -16.01 -18.69 26.88
CA GLY A 85 -16.70 -19.01 25.64
C GLY A 85 -16.72 -17.88 24.60
N LYS A 86 -16.44 -16.62 24.97
CA LYS A 86 -16.41 -15.49 24.03
C LYS A 86 -15.10 -15.41 23.22
N GLU A 87 -15.17 -14.68 22.12
CA GLU A 87 -14.05 -14.45 21.20
C GLU A 87 -13.40 -13.08 21.44
N TYR A 88 -12.08 -13.06 21.41
CA TYR A 88 -11.26 -11.89 21.68
C TYR A 88 -10.14 -11.74 20.66
N ALA A 89 -9.57 -10.54 20.58
CA ALA A 89 -8.32 -10.30 19.87
C ALA A 89 -7.17 -10.32 20.87
N ILE A 90 -6.10 -11.06 20.57
CA ILE A 90 -4.82 -10.88 21.26
C ILE A 90 -3.78 -10.31 20.32
N LYS A 91 -3.00 -9.36 20.81
CA LYS A 91 -1.85 -8.80 20.10
C LYS A 91 -0.58 -9.07 20.89
N ILE A 92 0.34 -9.81 20.28
CA ILE A 92 1.67 -10.07 20.84
C ILE A 92 2.64 -9.10 20.18
N LEU A 93 3.33 -8.27 20.97
CA LEU A 93 4.05 -7.06 20.52
C LEU A 93 5.43 -7.35 19.87
N ILE A 94 5.48 -8.44 19.10
CA ILE A 94 6.64 -8.93 18.36
C ILE A 94 6.25 -9.26 16.91
N PRO A 95 6.98 -8.77 15.89
CA PRO A 95 6.70 -9.11 14.52
C PRO A 95 7.03 -10.58 14.24
N PRO A 96 6.23 -11.28 13.42
CA PRO A 96 6.52 -12.66 13.03
C PRO A 96 7.73 -12.76 12.09
N SER A 97 8.10 -11.66 11.43
CA SER A 97 9.24 -11.57 10.53
C SER A 97 10.50 -11.08 11.26
N ASN A 98 11.58 -11.87 11.19
CA ASN A 98 12.87 -11.47 11.74
C ASN A 98 13.42 -10.18 11.11
N PHE A 99 13.17 -9.95 9.82
CA PHE A 99 13.55 -8.71 9.15
C PHE A 99 12.79 -7.51 9.75
N SER A 100 11.46 -7.61 9.85
CA SER A 100 10.63 -6.54 10.40
C SER A 100 10.97 -6.26 11.87
N LYS A 101 11.22 -7.31 12.65
CA LYS A 101 11.70 -7.20 14.05
C LYS A 101 13.05 -6.49 14.13
N LEU A 102 14.00 -6.85 13.26
CA LEU A 102 15.32 -6.22 13.22
C LEU A 102 15.19 -4.74 12.85
N PHE A 103 14.53 -4.43 11.73
CA PHE A 103 14.36 -3.07 11.22
C PHE A 103 13.71 -2.15 12.26
N ARG A 104 12.59 -2.57 12.85
CA ARG A 104 11.93 -1.84 13.95
C ARG A 104 12.87 -1.59 15.12
N ASN A 105 13.53 -2.65 15.59
CA ASN A 105 14.36 -2.55 16.78
C ASN A 105 15.57 -1.63 16.52
N SER A 106 16.13 -1.63 15.30
CA SER A 106 17.20 -0.70 14.91
C SER A 106 16.74 0.75 14.93
N LEU A 107 15.57 1.06 14.36
CA LEU A 107 15.01 2.42 14.38
C LEU A 107 14.73 2.89 15.81
N TYR A 108 14.12 2.04 16.63
CA TYR A 108 13.88 2.35 18.04
C TYR A 108 15.18 2.54 18.82
N TRP A 109 16.21 1.73 18.55
CA TRP A 109 17.51 1.87 19.19
C TRP A 109 18.22 3.16 18.77
N ILE A 110 18.15 3.57 17.50
CA ILE A 110 18.69 4.85 17.04
C ILE A 110 18.01 6.00 17.79
N GLY A 111 16.69 5.91 18.01
CA GLY A 111 15.93 6.95 18.71
C GLY A 111 16.16 7.00 20.23
N PHE A 112 16.12 5.85 20.91
CA PHE A 112 16.03 5.75 22.37
C PHE A 112 17.18 4.99 23.06
N GLN A 113 18.12 4.45 22.27
CA GLN A 113 19.32 3.71 22.74
C GLN A 113 18.98 2.53 23.66
N GLY A 114 17.87 1.84 23.37
CA GLY A 114 17.39 0.72 24.17
C GLY A 114 16.55 -0.28 23.36
N PRO A 115 16.14 -1.40 23.96
CA PRO A 115 15.24 -2.35 23.32
C PRO A 115 13.84 -1.75 23.15
N PHE A 116 13.11 -2.20 22.13
CA PHE A 116 11.73 -1.80 21.86
C PHE A 116 10.83 -2.07 23.07
N GLN A 117 10.41 -1.02 23.77
CA GLN A 117 9.86 -1.12 25.12
C GLN A 117 8.51 -1.83 25.18
N LEU A 118 7.62 -1.59 24.21
CA LEU A 118 6.33 -2.31 24.14
C LEU A 118 6.50 -3.83 24.04
N GLN A 119 7.62 -4.34 23.51
CA GLN A 119 7.89 -5.77 23.48
C GLN A 119 8.41 -6.29 24.84
N VAL A 120 9.20 -5.50 25.58
CA VAL A 120 10.03 -6.03 26.68
C VAL A 120 9.65 -5.52 28.06
N ASN A 121 8.88 -4.44 28.15
CA ASN A 121 8.59 -3.74 29.39
C ASN A 121 7.08 -3.80 29.67
N PRO A 122 6.64 -4.60 30.66
CA PRO A 122 5.24 -4.69 31.03
C PRO A 122 4.62 -3.33 31.42
N ALA A 123 5.40 -2.41 31.99
CA ALA A 123 4.91 -1.06 32.32
C ALA A 123 4.62 -0.23 31.05
N ALA A 124 5.40 -0.40 29.99
CA ALA A 124 5.13 0.26 28.70
C ALA A 124 3.85 -0.30 28.06
N SER A 125 3.69 -1.63 28.08
CA SER A 125 2.48 -2.31 27.59
C SER A 125 1.23 -1.88 28.36
N LYS A 126 1.31 -1.82 29.71
CA LYS A 126 0.20 -1.36 30.57
C LYS A 126 -0.09 0.12 30.37
N SER A 127 0.94 0.97 30.20
CA SER A 127 0.76 2.40 29.91
C SER A 127 -0.05 2.63 28.64
N GLY A 128 0.31 1.96 27.55
CA GLY A 128 -0.43 2.05 26.28
C GLY A 128 -1.89 1.59 26.40
N ALA A 129 -2.14 0.55 27.20
CA ALA A 129 -3.49 0.05 27.46
C ALA A 129 -4.34 1.04 28.29
N LEU A 130 -3.73 1.68 29.30
CA LEU A 130 -4.39 2.69 30.11
C LEU A 130 -4.71 3.96 29.30
N TRP A 131 -3.77 4.44 28.47
CA TRP A 131 -4.03 5.55 27.53
C TRP A 131 -5.23 5.26 26.64
N GLN A 132 -5.35 4.03 26.13
CA GLN A 132 -6.49 3.63 25.30
C GLN A 132 -7.82 3.68 26.07
N LYS A 133 -7.87 3.29 27.35
CA LYS A 133 -9.08 3.44 28.18
C LYS A 133 -9.48 4.91 28.34
N PHE A 134 -8.53 5.82 28.58
CA PHE A 134 -8.82 7.26 28.65
C PHE A 134 -9.29 7.83 27.32
N ILE A 135 -8.66 7.44 26.22
CA ILE A 135 -9.07 7.85 24.86
C ILE A 135 -10.49 7.34 24.56
N ARG A 136 -10.81 6.11 24.95
CA ARG A 136 -12.14 5.51 24.78
C ARG A 136 -13.21 6.29 25.55
N ARG A 137 -12.96 6.62 26.83
CA ARG A 137 -13.88 7.45 27.62
C ARG A 137 -14.00 8.87 27.06
N ALA A 138 -12.91 9.46 26.59
CA ALA A 138 -12.95 10.77 25.92
C ALA A 138 -13.72 10.73 24.59
N ALA A 139 -13.71 9.58 23.90
CA ALA A 139 -14.46 9.38 22.67
C ALA A 139 -15.98 9.37 22.93
N LYS A 140 -16.44 8.86 24.08
CA LYS A 140 -17.83 9.02 24.55
C LYS A 140 -18.26 10.48 24.52
N ILE A 141 -17.42 11.38 25.03
CA ILE A 141 -17.74 12.81 25.13
C ILE A 141 -17.83 13.46 23.74
N ARG A 142 -16.94 13.06 22.83
CA ARG A 142 -16.85 13.68 21.49
C ARG A 142 -17.84 13.11 20.48
N PHE A 143 -18.11 11.81 20.55
CA PHE A 143 -18.87 11.06 19.54
C PHE A 143 -20.16 10.44 20.09
N ASP A 144 -20.47 10.63 21.37
CA ASP A 144 -21.61 10.04 22.09
C ASP A 144 -21.62 8.50 22.06
N ASP A 145 -20.45 7.87 21.84
CA ASP A 145 -20.32 6.43 21.79
C ASP A 145 -18.88 6.01 22.15
N GLU A 146 -18.74 5.14 23.15
CA GLU A 146 -17.44 4.56 23.50
C GLU A 146 -17.00 3.46 22.53
N LYS A 147 -17.92 2.83 21.80
CA LYS A 147 -17.63 1.73 20.86
C LYS A 147 -16.85 2.19 19.64
N VAL A 148 -16.67 3.50 19.45
CA VAL A 148 -15.82 4.09 18.41
C VAL A 148 -14.32 3.89 18.69
N VAL A 149 -13.95 3.42 19.89
CA VAL A 149 -12.59 2.99 20.23
C VAL A 149 -12.66 1.56 20.74
N VAL A 150 -11.87 0.67 20.13
CA VAL A 150 -11.82 -0.74 20.55
C VAL A 150 -11.42 -0.85 22.02
N ASP A 151 -12.09 -1.73 22.75
CA ASP A 151 -11.77 -1.89 24.17
C ASP A 151 -10.59 -2.84 24.42
N ILE A 152 -9.89 -2.62 25.54
CA ILE A 152 -8.74 -3.42 25.99
C ILE A 152 -8.97 -3.93 27.41
N PHE A 153 -8.86 -5.24 27.62
CA PHE A 153 -9.24 -5.88 28.88
C PHE A 153 -8.04 -6.17 29.76
N ALA A 154 -6.97 -6.72 29.18
CA ALA A 154 -5.83 -7.21 29.95
C ALA A 154 -4.49 -7.13 29.20
N THR A 155 -3.40 -7.19 29.97
CA THR A 155 -2.02 -7.33 29.45
C THR A 155 -1.36 -8.59 30.00
N PHE A 156 -0.43 -9.17 29.25
CA PHE A 156 0.28 -10.39 29.61
C PHE A 156 1.71 -10.43 29.08
N ILE A 157 2.45 -11.46 29.48
CA ILE A 157 3.78 -11.77 28.96
C ILE A 157 3.73 -13.14 28.28
N ASP A 158 4.14 -13.17 27.03
CA ASP A 158 4.41 -14.40 26.29
C ASP A 158 5.90 -14.76 26.41
N GLU A 159 6.20 -15.73 27.27
CA GLU A 159 7.57 -16.18 27.52
C GLU A 159 8.15 -17.03 26.37
N LYS A 160 7.30 -17.65 25.55
CA LYS A 160 7.76 -18.51 24.43
C LYS A 160 8.28 -17.67 23.27
N LEU A 161 7.55 -16.63 22.89
CA LEU A 161 7.94 -15.64 21.87
C LEU A 161 8.84 -14.54 22.45
N GLY A 162 8.79 -14.33 23.77
CA GLY A 162 9.61 -13.37 24.50
C GLY A 162 9.12 -11.92 24.30
N SER A 163 7.83 -11.69 24.53
CA SER A 163 7.17 -10.41 24.30
C SER A 163 6.01 -10.16 25.25
N CYS A 164 5.76 -8.90 25.60
CA CYS A 164 4.47 -8.48 26.13
C CYS A 164 3.36 -8.66 25.08
N GLY A 165 2.14 -8.80 25.56
CA GLY A 165 0.93 -8.85 24.76
C GLY A 165 -0.27 -8.24 25.47
N GLU A 166 -1.35 -8.07 24.73
CA GLU A 166 -2.59 -7.46 25.17
C GLU A 166 -3.80 -8.22 24.65
N ILE A 167 -4.90 -8.16 25.40
CA ILE A 167 -6.19 -8.76 25.09
C ILE A 167 -7.20 -7.63 24.92
N SER A 168 -7.84 -7.59 23.77
CA SER A 168 -8.80 -6.57 23.37
C SER A 168 -10.06 -7.19 22.80
N GLU A 169 -11.09 -6.37 22.68
CA GLU A 169 -12.32 -6.69 21.97
C GLU A 169 -12.00 -7.21 20.55
N TRP A 170 -12.68 -8.29 20.13
CA TRP A 170 -12.72 -8.67 18.73
C TRP A 170 -13.75 -7.81 18.00
N VAL A 171 -13.28 -6.90 17.15
CA VAL A 171 -14.16 -6.11 16.28
C VAL A 171 -14.53 -6.93 15.05
N ASP A 172 -15.78 -7.34 14.96
CA ASP A 172 -16.31 -7.93 13.73
C ASP A 172 -16.67 -6.83 12.73
N GLY A 173 -15.70 -6.51 11.87
CA GLY A 173 -15.83 -5.40 10.94
C GLY A 173 -14.95 -5.56 9.71
N ARG A 174 -15.12 -4.60 8.80
CA ARG A 174 -14.41 -4.48 7.53
C ARG A 174 -13.68 -3.15 7.42
N THR A 175 -12.76 -3.06 6.47
CA THR A 175 -12.32 -1.76 5.97
C THR A 175 -13.44 -1.11 5.17
N TRP A 176 -13.23 0.13 4.73
CA TRP A 176 -14.22 0.84 3.92
C TRP A 176 -14.42 0.24 2.53
N GLN A 177 -15.56 0.56 1.90
CA GLN A 177 -15.83 0.13 0.54
C GLN A 177 -15.26 1.09 -0.51
N LEU A 178 -14.91 0.54 -1.66
CA LEU A 178 -14.57 1.32 -2.86
C LEU A 178 -15.87 1.81 -3.52
N GLU A 179 -16.27 3.03 -3.18
CA GLU A 179 -17.52 3.63 -3.64
C GLU A 179 -17.39 4.21 -5.05
N VAL A 180 -18.41 3.95 -5.88
CA VAL A 180 -18.50 4.55 -7.21
C VAL A 180 -18.93 6.00 -7.10
N ASP A 181 -18.14 6.89 -7.71
CA ASP A 181 -18.40 8.33 -7.73
C ASP A 181 -18.07 8.91 -9.11
N ASP A 182 -19.07 9.40 -9.83
CA ASP A 182 -18.91 10.10 -11.11
C ASP A 182 -18.77 11.63 -10.93
N LYS A 183 -18.63 12.10 -9.68
CA LYS A 183 -18.54 13.51 -9.30
C LYS A 183 -17.26 13.83 -8.50
N LEU A 184 -16.13 13.18 -8.82
CA LEU A 184 -14.84 13.42 -8.15
C LEU A 184 -14.39 14.89 -8.16
N ASP A 185 -14.81 15.68 -9.14
CA ASP A 185 -14.55 17.12 -9.20
C ASP A 185 -15.27 17.89 -8.08
N ILE A 186 -16.47 17.46 -7.67
CA ILE A 186 -17.20 18.00 -6.51
C ILE A 186 -16.53 17.50 -5.22
N LEU A 187 -16.16 16.22 -5.15
CA LEU A 187 -15.43 15.66 -4.00
C LEU A 187 -14.09 16.39 -3.77
N ASN A 188 -13.38 16.75 -4.84
CA ASN A 188 -12.15 17.54 -4.76
C ASN A 188 -12.40 18.98 -4.26
N LYS A 189 -13.52 19.61 -4.66
CA LYS A 189 -13.91 20.93 -4.11
C LYS A 189 -14.22 20.84 -2.62
N TRP A 190 -14.94 19.80 -2.20
CA TRP A 190 -15.19 19.50 -0.78
C TRP A 190 -13.88 19.28 -0.02
N HIS A 191 -12.94 18.51 -0.59
CA HIS A 191 -11.61 18.31 0.00
C HIS A 191 -10.84 19.63 0.18
N GLN A 192 -11.06 20.62 -0.70
CA GLN A 192 -10.47 21.96 -0.60
C GLN A 192 -11.23 22.90 0.35
N GLY A 193 -12.29 22.43 1.03
CA GLY A 193 -13.10 23.24 1.94
C GLY A 193 -14.03 24.23 1.23
N LYS A 194 -14.29 24.06 -0.07
CA LYS A 194 -15.23 24.92 -0.81
C LYS A 194 -16.67 24.49 -0.53
N LYS A 195 -17.59 25.46 -0.45
CA LYS A 195 -19.04 25.18 -0.34
C LYS A 195 -19.51 24.36 -1.54
N VAL A 196 -20.14 23.24 -1.25
CA VAL A 196 -20.73 22.31 -2.20
C VAL A 196 -22.09 21.88 -1.67
N ASP A 197 -23.00 21.49 -2.57
CA ASP A 197 -24.29 20.93 -2.18
C ASP A 197 -24.12 19.46 -1.74
N ASP A 198 -24.51 19.18 -0.50
CA ASP A 198 -24.35 17.87 0.14
C ASP A 198 -25.17 16.78 -0.54
N ALA A 199 -26.32 17.13 -1.15
CA ALA A 199 -27.15 16.18 -1.91
C ALA A 199 -26.43 15.65 -3.15
N ASN A 200 -25.41 16.38 -3.62
CA ASN A 200 -24.63 16.05 -4.80
C ASN A 200 -23.27 15.42 -4.48
N LEU A 201 -22.92 15.21 -3.21
CA LEU A 201 -21.64 14.63 -2.81
C LEU A 201 -21.66 13.09 -2.83
N GLY A 202 -20.87 12.51 -3.73
CA GLY A 202 -20.59 11.07 -3.76
C GLY A 202 -19.68 10.59 -2.63
N SER A 203 -19.38 9.30 -2.65
CA SER A 203 -18.51 8.59 -1.71
C SER A 203 -18.80 8.87 -0.21
N PRO A 204 -20.02 8.58 0.27
CA PRO A 204 -20.41 8.86 1.65
C PRO A 204 -19.54 8.16 2.71
N GLU A 205 -19.14 6.90 2.52
CA GLU A 205 -18.31 6.16 3.48
C GLU A 205 -16.88 6.72 3.53
N TYR A 206 -16.30 7.07 2.37
CA TYR A 206 -15.02 7.76 2.31
C TYR A 206 -15.05 9.09 3.08
N ARG A 207 -16.10 9.90 2.86
CA ARG A 207 -16.26 11.20 3.52
C ARG A 207 -16.42 11.05 5.02
N ALA A 208 -17.34 10.18 5.45
CA ALA A 208 -17.61 9.93 6.86
C ALA A 208 -16.37 9.44 7.60
N LYS A 209 -15.64 8.47 7.04
CA LYS A 209 -14.39 7.99 7.64
C LYS A 209 -13.31 9.07 7.69
N ARG A 210 -13.21 9.93 6.68
CA ARG A 210 -12.26 11.05 6.68
C ARG A 210 -12.57 12.08 7.76
N GLU A 211 -13.84 12.43 7.92
CA GLU A 211 -14.29 13.37 8.95
C GLU A 211 -14.11 12.77 10.33
N PHE A 212 -14.52 11.52 10.53
CA PHE A 212 -14.27 10.76 11.76
C PHE A 212 -12.79 10.75 12.12
N MET A 213 -11.90 10.36 11.20
CA MET A 213 -10.46 10.32 11.48
C MET A 213 -9.89 11.71 11.79
N ARG A 214 -10.34 12.76 11.09
CA ARG A 214 -9.94 14.14 11.37
C ARG A 214 -10.36 14.56 12.78
N ASP A 215 -11.59 14.28 13.17
CA ASP A 215 -12.13 14.69 14.46
C ASP A 215 -11.62 13.80 15.59
N PHE A 216 -11.28 12.54 15.30
CA PHE A 216 -10.58 11.63 16.21
C PHE A 216 -9.13 12.07 16.47
N VAL A 217 -8.41 12.52 15.43
CA VAL A 217 -7.07 13.13 15.60
C VAL A 217 -7.15 14.39 16.48
N LYS A 218 -8.17 15.24 16.31
CA LYS A 218 -8.40 16.38 17.21
C LYS A 218 -8.63 15.93 18.65
N LEU A 219 -9.50 14.94 18.87
CA LEU A 219 -9.71 14.36 20.19
C LEU A 219 -8.40 13.88 20.83
N LEU A 220 -7.57 13.15 20.08
CA LEU A 220 -6.27 12.68 20.56
C LEU A 220 -5.34 13.84 20.92
N HIS A 221 -5.35 14.93 20.15
CA HIS A 221 -4.62 16.15 20.50
C HIS A 221 -5.17 16.80 21.77
N ASP A 222 -6.49 16.86 21.95
CA ASP A 222 -7.16 17.48 23.11
C ASP A 222 -6.86 16.70 24.40
N VAL A 223 -6.86 15.37 24.34
CA VAL A 223 -6.53 14.48 25.47
C VAL A 223 -5.00 14.43 25.73
N GLY A 224 -4.18 14.90 24.80
CA GLY A 224 -2.72 14.90 24.92
C GLY A 224 -2.02 13.66 24.35
N GLY A 225 -2.75 12.78 23.68
CA GLY A 225 -2.25 11.59 22.96
C GLY A 225 -1.69 11.91 21.57
N PHE A 226 -0.82 12.91 21.45
CA PHE A 226 -0.39 13.41 20.14
C PHE A 226 0.32 12.36 19.27
N GLU A 227 1.11 11.47 19.87
CA GLU A 227 1.85 10.48 19.10
C GLU A 227 0.98 9.27 18.72
N PHE A 228 -0.11 9.03 19.45
CA PHE A 228 -1.18 8.12 19.04
C PHE A 228 -1.93 8.66 17.82
N ALA A 229 -2.13 9.99 17.75
CA ALA A 229 -2.83 10.64 16.64
C ALA A 229 -2.23 10.32 15.26
N ARG A 230 -0.92 10.10 15.20
CA ARG A 230 -0.21 9.66 13.99
C ARG A 230 -0.82 8.40 13.35
N GLN A 231 -1.32 7.46 14.14
CA GLN A 231 -1.92 6.23 13.61
C GLN A 231 -3.25 6.47 12.89
N TYR A 232 -3.84 7.65 13.06
CA TYR A 232 -5.12 8.07 12.51
C TYR A 232 -5.00 9.31 11.61
N GLU A 233 -3.78 9.82 11.40
CA GLU A 233 -3.53 10.96 10.53
C GLU A 233 -3.71 10.56 9.06
N TRP A 234 -4.67 11.21 8.39
CA TRP A 234 -5.09 10.84 7.04
C TRP A 234 -3.94 10.90 6.03
N SER A 235 -3.10 11.93 6.11
CA SER A 235 -1.98 12.18 5.19
C SER A 235 -0.82 11.19 5.30
N THR A 236 -0.87 10.25 6.24
CA THR A 236 0.14 9.17 6.34
C THR A 236 -0.07 8.07 5.30
N CYS A 237 -1.23 8.03 4.64
CA CYS A 237 -1.62 7.05 3.62
C CYS A 237 -1.69 5.58 4.08
N LYS A 238 -1.43 5.31 5.36
CA LYS A 238 -1.43 3.98 5.99
C LYS A 238 -2.31 3.88 7.25
N SER A 239 -2.93 4.98 7.65
CA SER A 239 -3.74 5.07 8.88
C SER A 239 -5.17 4.55 8.68
N GLN A 240 -5.64 4.51 7.44
CA GLN A 240 -7.02 4.19 7.09
C GLN A 240 -7.43 2.77 7.51
N PRO A 241 -6.58 1.74 7.40
CA PRO A 241 -6.90 0.41 7.93
C PRO A 241 -7.06 0.35 9.46
N ASN A 242 -6.55 1.34 10.21
CA ASN A 242 -6.73 1.42 11.67
C ASN A 242 -8.12 1.92 12.08
N CYS A 243 -8.99 2.23 11.13
CA CYS A 243 -10.39 2.55 11.37
C CYS A 243 -11.26 1.55 10.61
N LEU A 244 -11.88 0.63 11.34
CA LEU A 244 -12.78 -0.38 10.80
C LEU A 244 -14.23 0.12 10.87
N LYS A 245 -15.09 -0.48 10.04
CA LYS A 245 -16.53 -0.33 10.12
C LYS A 245 -17.15 -1.66 10.57
N ARG A 246 -17.92 -1.66 11.65
CA ARG A 246 -18.63 -2.85 12.14
C ARG A 246 -19.67 -3.30 11.12
N TYR A 247 -19.84 -4.62 10.96
CA TYR A 247 -20.81 -5.16 10.00
C TYR A 247 -22.27 -4.84 10.36
N GLU A 248 -22.55 -4.60 11.64
CA GLU A 248 -23.89 -4.28 12.13
C GLU A 248 -24.41 -2.89 11.69
N ALA A 249 -23.53 -2.03 11.17
CA ALA A 249 -23.89 -0.66 10.78
C ALA A 249 -23.90 -0.50 9.26
N ASP A 250 -25.09 -0.31 8.69
CA ASP A 250 -25.22 -0.01 7.26
C ASP A 250 -24.92 1.45 6.94
N ASP A 251 -25.33 2.37 7.82
CA ASP A 251 -25.12 3.82 7.68
C ASP A 251 -23.61 4.15 7.48
N PRO A 252 -23.23 4.89 6.43
CA PRO A 252 -21.84 5.29 6.16
C PRO A 252 -21.12 5.96 7.34
N ALA A 253 -21.83 6.70 8.19
CA ALA A 253 -21.27 7.44 9.30
C ALA A 253 -21.25 6.68 10.63
N LYS A 254 -21.99 5.56 10.74
CA LYS A 254 -22.09 4.79 11.98
C LYS A 254 -21.19 3.55 11.96
N GLY A 255 -20.89 3.04 13.15
CA GLY A 255 -20.11 1.82 13.34
C GLY A 255 -18.62 1.94 13.01
N LEU A 256 -18.09 3.16 12.86
CA LEU A 256 -16.66 3.40 12.71
C LEU A 256 -15.94 3.20 14.05
N VAL A 257 -14.88 2.39 14.04
CA VAL A 257 -14.12 1.99 15.23
C VAL A 257 -12.63 2.17 14.99
N ALA A 258 -11.99 2.97 15.82
CA ALA A 258 -10.55 3.07 15.90
C ALA A 258 -9.96 1.80 16.56
N VAL A 259 -9.05 1.16 15.85
CA VAL A 259 -8.28 -0.02 16.28
C VAL A 259 -6.79 0.27 16.18
N ASP A 260 -5.95 -0.62 16.72
CA ASP A 260 -4.48 -0.54 16.68
C ASP A 260 -3.86 0.77 17.22
N PHE A 261 -3.81 0.87 18.55
CA PHE A 261 -3.19 1.98 19.29
C PHE A 261 -1.69 1.76 19.60
N ARG A 262 -1.01 0.84 18.93
CA ARG A 262 0.41 0.53 19.18
C ARG A 262 1.27 0.92 17.99
N ALA A 263 2.05 1.99 18.15
CA ALA A 263 2.99 2.40 17.12
C ALA A 263 4.04 1.32 16.86
N GLY A 264 4.15 0.89 15.60
CA GLY A 264 5.13 -0.14 15.21
C GLY A 264 6.53 0.39 14.92
N LEU A 265 6.70 1.69 14.65
CA LEU A 265 7.96 2.30 14.20
C LEU A 265 8.16 3.68 14.82
N ALA A 266 9.32 3.88 15.45
CA ALA A 266 9.80 5.21 15.86
C ALA A 266 10.01 6.10 14.63
N LEU A 267 9.58 7.35 14.71
CA LEU A 267 9.81 8.34 13.68
C LEU A 267 11.09 9.10 14.01
N LEU A 268 12.07 8.99 13.12
CA LEU A 268 13.34 9.72 13.23
C LEU A 268 13.22 11.04 12.45
N PRO A 269 13.90 12.11 12.87
CA PRO A 269 13.75 13.44 12.27
C PRO A 269 14.19 13.50 10.80
N PHE A 270 15.05 12.59 10.37
CA PHE A 270 15.59 12.50 9.00
C PHE A 270 14.99 11.35 8.19
N LEU A 271 14.04 10.57 8.74
CA LEU A 271 13.48 9.40 8.07
C LEU A 271 11.94 9.42 8.09
N PRO A 272 11.31 10.35 7.35
CA PRO A 272 9.87 10.37 7.16
C PRO A 272 9.44 9.10 6.40
N MET A 273 8.47 8.36 6.96
CA MET A 273 7.96 7.12 6.37
C MET A 273 6.73 7.35 5.49
N SER A 274 6.22 8.58 5.44
CA SER A 274 5.04 8.99 4.67
C SER A 274 5.03 10.52 4.49
N PRO A 275 4.27 11.08 3.54
CA PRO A 275 4.15 12.52 3.37
C PRO A 275 3.65 13.26 4.62
N GLY A 276 2.69 12.67 5.35
CA GLY A 276 2.21 13.21 6.62
C GLY A 276 3.27 13.26 7.73
N ASP A 277 4.28 12.39 7.69
CA ASP A 277 5.31 12.35 8.73
C ASP A 277 6.18 13.61 8.76
N PHE A 278 6.36 14.32 7.64
CA PHE A 278 7.12 15.59 7.62
C PHE A 278 6.49 16.64 8.56
N LYS A 279 5.17 16.83 8.46
CA LYS A 279 4.43 17.74 9.32
C LYS A 279 4.50 17.31 10.79
N LEU A 280 4.44 16.00 11.04
CA LEU A 280 4.50 15.44 12.39
C LEU A 280 5.87 15.60 13.03
N ILE A 281 6.95 15.38 12.28
CA ILE A 281 8.34 15.63 12.72
C ILE A 281 8.48 17.10 13.08
N PHE A 282 8.11 18.01 12.16
CA PHE A 282 8.20 19.45 12.40
C PHE A 282 7.42 19.85 13.66
N SER A 283 6.17 19.43 13.77
CA SER A 283 5.32 19.69 14.95
C SER A 283 5.89 19.06 16.23
N GLY A 284 6.57 17.91 16.14
CA GLY A 284 7.30 17.28 17.24
C GLY A 284 8.48 18.13 17.70
N LEU A 285 9.26 18.67 16.78
CA LEU A 285 10.39 19.55 17.07
C LEU A 285 9.96 20.81 17.82
N PHE A 286 8.85 21.46 17.43
CA PHE A 286 8.30 22.60 18.20
C PHE A 286 7.87 22.24 19.62
N ARG A 287 7.57 20.98 19.88
CA ARG A 287 7.22 20.47 21.22
C ARG A 287 8.44 19.95 22.00
N GLY A 288 9.65 20.08 21.44
CA GLY A 288 10.89 19.58 22.03
C GLY A 288 11.09 18.07 21.91
N SER A 289 10.36 17.38 21.01
CA SER A 289 10.53 15.96 20.74
C SER A 289 11.26 15.75 19.42
N LEU A 290 12.52 15.30 19.49
CA LEU A 290 13.33 14.96 18.31
C LEU A 290 12.88 13.66 17.65
N VAL A 291 12.44 12.69 18.44
CA VAL A 291 12.04 11.34 18.01
C VAL A 291 10.64 11.07 18.53
N GLN A 292 9.71 10.79 17.63
CA GLN A 292 8.29 10.65 17.94
C GLN A 292 7.95 9.17 18.02
N PHE A 293 7.53 8.72 19.20
CA PHE A 293 7.10 7.36 19.48
C PHE A 293 6.29 7.25 20.78
N ASP A 294 4.98 7.06 20.64
CA ASP A 294 4.07 6.64 21.72
C ASP A 294 4.17 7.47 23.02
N ARG A 295 4.42 8.79 22.95
CA ARG A 295 4.45 9.75 24.07
C ARG A 295 3.16 10.55 24.17
N GLY A 296 2.46 10.36 25.29
CA GLY A 296 1.34 11.20 25.69
C GLY A 296 1.75 12.30 26.67
N ASN A 297 0.97 13.39 26.71
CA ASN A 297 1.15 14.48 27.66
C ASN A 297 0.20 14.30 28.86
N LEU A 298 0.73 13.78 29.97
CA LEU A 298 -0.04 13.52 31.18
C LEU A 298 -0.70 14.77 31.76
N LYS A 299 -0.04 15.93 31.72
CA LYS A 299 -0.62 17.19 32.23
C LYS A 299 -1.86 17.60 31.43
N LYS A 300 -1.81 17.40 30.11
CA LYS A 300 -2.95 17.69 29.23
C LYS A 300 -4.10 16.70 29.46
N LEU A 301 -3.79 15.42 29.68
CA LEU A 301 -4.78 14.41 30.07
C LEU A 301 -5.44 14.78 31.41
N GLU A 302 -4.66 15.15 32.42
CA GLU A 302 -5.19 15.59 33.72
C GLU A 302 -6.11 16.80 33.57
N SER A 303 -5.69 17.79 32.78
CA SER A 303 -6.51 18.99 32.50
C SER A 303 -7.81 18.63 31.78
N PHE A 304 -7.77 17.68 30.84
CA PHE A 304 -8.95 17.19 30.13
C PHE A 304 -9.90 16.44 31.07
N ILE A 305 -9.37 15.59 31.96
CA ILE A 305 -10.14 14.87 32.98
C ILE A 305 -10.80 15.86 33.94
N GLN A 306 -10.06 16.87 34.41
CA GLN A 306 -10.59 17.91 35.31
C GLN A 306 -11.75 18.68 34.66
N ALA A 307 -11.63 19.03 33.37
CA ALA A 307 -12.70 19.70 32.63
C ALA A 307 -13.95 18.83 32.43
N ASN A 308 -13.84 17.50 32.57
CA ASN A 308 -14.91 16.54 32.34
C ASN A 308 -15.11 15.59 33.54
N GLN A 309 -14.91 16.09 34.76
CA GLN A 309 -14.73 15.26 35.97
C GLN A 309 -15.85 14.24 36.20
N HIS A 310 -17.10 14.60 35.92
CA HIS A 310 -18.26 13.71 36.06
C HIS A 310 -18.12 12.43 35.22
N GLU A 311 -17.58 12.53 34.01
CA GLU A 311 -17.41 11.39 33.10
C GLU A 311 -16.20 10.52 33.43
N PHE A 312 -15.31 10.92 34.34
CA PHE A 312 -14.06 10.20 34.65
C PHE A 312 -13.91 9.82 36.13
N SER A 313 -14.97 9.98 36.94
CA SER A 313 -14.91 9.76 38.40
C SER A 313 -14.46 8.35 38.80
N ASP A 314 -14.82 7.35 38.00
CA ASP A 314 -14.45 5.93 38.17
C ASP A 314 -13.02 5.60 37.73
N MET A 315 -12.31 6.52 37.07
CA MET A 315 -11.01 6.25 36.43
C MET A 315 -9.81 6.84 37.20
N GLN A 316 -10.01 7.44 38.37
CA GLN A 316 -8.93 8.08 39.13
C GLN A 316 -7.81 7.08 39.52
N GLY A 317 -8.18 5.85 39.89
CA GLY A 317 -7.21 4.78 40.16
C GLY A 317 -6.36 4.41 38.93
N MET A 318 -7.00 4.34 37.76
CA MET A 318 -6.31 4.10 36.48
C MET A 318 -5.36 5.24 36.12
N LEU A 319 -5.70 6.48 36.48
CA LEU A 319 -4.87 7.66 36.20
C LEU A 319 -3.57 7.62 37.02
N GLU A 320 -3.65 7.26 38.29
CA GLU A 320 -2.45 7.08 39.13
C GLU A 320 -1.59 5.89 38.68
N GLU A 321 -2.23 4.78 38.28
CA GLU A 321 -1.51 3.64 37.68
C GLU A 321 -0.81 4.05 36.38
N LEU A 322 -1.47 4.86 35.54
CA LEU A 322 -0.90 5.36 34.29
C LEU A 322 0.34 6.23 34.56
N LYS A 323 0.27 7.17 35.51
CA LYS A 323 1.43 8.01 35.89
C LYS A 323 2.61 7.16 36.37
N SER A 324 2.32 6.14 37.18
CA SER A 324 3.35 5.22 37.67
C SER A 324 3.99 4.42 36.54
N CYS A 325 3.18 3.85 35.65
CA CYS A 325 3.63 3.07 34.50
C CYS A 325 4.41 3.93 33.48
N GLU A 326 3.93 5.13 33.16
CA GLU A 326 4.62 6.11 32.32
C GLU A 326 5.98 6.47 32.90
N LYS A 327 6.06 6.73 34.21
CA LYS A 327 7.32 7.07 34.85
C LYS A 327 8.34 5.94 34.75
N ILE A 328 7.92 4.68 34.91
CA ILE A 328 8.81 3.52 34.72
C ILE A 328 9.21 3.42 33.26
N TYR A 329 8.25 3.53 32.33
CA TYR A 329 8.48 3.42 30.90
C TYR A 329 9.43 4.50 30.37
N ARG A 330 9.21 5.79 30.65
CA ARG A 330 10.07 6.87 30.11
C ARG A 330 11.48 6.87 30.68
N ASN A 331 11.66 6.30 31.88
CA ASN A 331 12.96 6.18 32.54
C ASN A 331 13.57 4.78 32.42
N SER A 332 13.05 3.91 31.54
CA SER A 332 13.56 2.54 31.36
C SER A 332 14.70 2.43 30.35
N VAL A 333 14.96 3.48 29.58
CA VAL A 333 15.98 3.55 28.53
C VAL A 333 16.78 4.85 28.65
N PRO A 334 18.00 4.92 28.08
CA PRO A 334 18.80 6.13 28.12
C PRO A 334 18.08 7.33 27.52
N ASP A 335 17.48 7.18 26.34
CA ASP A 335 16.74 8.24 25.64
C ASP A 335 17.43 9.59 25.74
N ILE A 336 18.59 9.67 25.09
CA ILE A 336 19.47 10.85 25.12
C ILE A 336 18.70 12.10 24.68
N THR A 337 17.71 11.94 23.80
CA THR A 337 16.90 13.01 23.24
C THR A 337 16.00 13.72 24.25
N HIS A 338 15.70 13.12 25.40
CA HIS A 338 14.86 13.77 26.43
C HIS A 338 15.50 13.79 27.83
N ASN A 339 16.39 12.84 28.14
CA ASN A 339 17.05 12.81 29.44
C ASN A 339 18.28 13.74 29.50
N HIS A 340 18.94 14.02 28.38
CA HIS A 340 20.09 14.92 28.27
C HIS A 340 21.10 14.73 29.42
N PHE A 341 21.44 15.80 30.14
CA PHE A 341 22.39 15.80 31.25
C PHE A 341 21.97 14.93 32.44
N LYS A 342 20.67 14.58 32.61
CA LYS A 342 20.23 13.71 33.71
C LYS A 342 20.93 12.35 33.71
N LEU A 343 21.38 11.88 32.54
CA LEU A 343 22.15 10.65 32.40
C LEU A 343 23.53 10.73 33.08
N LEU A 344 24.08 11.91 33.34
CA LEU A 344 25.38 12.05 33.99
C LEU A 344 25.30 11.96 35.52
N PHE A 345 24.17 12.35 36.13
CA PHE A 345 24.08 12.51 37.58
C PHE A 345 22.88 11.81 38.26
N SER A 346 21.82 11.45 37.54
CA SER A 346 20.59 10.93 38.16
C SER A 346 20.71 9.45 38.52
N LYS A 347 21.01 9.18 39.80
CA LYS A 347 21.04 7.81 40.36
C LYS A 347 19.70 7.08 40.20
N LYS A 348 18.58 7.80 40.33
CA LYS A 348 17.22 7.24 40.19
C LYS A 348 16.93 6.78 38.76
N LEU A 349 17.35 7.58 37.77
CA LEU A 349 17.20 7.23 36.35
C LEU A 349 17.98 5.96 36.05
N TRP A 350 19.27 5.90 36.39
CA TRP A 350 20.11 4.72 36.18
C TRP A 350 19.58 3.47 36.89
N SER A 351 19.10 3.61 38.13
CA SER A 351 18.47 2.49 38.82
C SER A 351 17.25 1.97 38.08
N THR A 352 16.46 2.85 37.46
CA THR A 352 15.26 2.47 36.69
C THR A 352 15.64 1.81 35.36
N ILE A 353 16.63 2.35 34.64
CA ILE A 353 17.16 1.78 33.40
C ILE A 353 17.69 0.36 33.63
N LEU A 354 18.50 0.16 34.68
CA LEU A 354 19.11 -1.13 35.00
C LEU A 354 18.05 -2.16 35.43
N ASN A 355 17.14 -1.80 36.32
CA ASN A 355 16.05 -2.68 36.75
C ASN A 355 15.14 -3.07 35.58
N SER A 356 14.80 -2.11 34.72
CA SER A 356 13.97 -2.35 33.53
C SER A 356 14.69 -3.23 32.50
N SER A 357 16.01 -3.12 32.38
CA SER A 357 16.81 -4.01 31.54
C SER A 357 16.74 -5.46 32.02
N GLY A 358 16.84 -5.69 33.33
CA GLY A 358 16.64 -7.02 33.93
C GLY A 358 15.24 -7.60 33.67
N VAL A 359 14.19 -6.78 33.86
CA VAL A 359 12.81 -7.17 33.50
C VAL A 359 12.68 -7.49 32.01
N GLY A 360 13.32 -6.69 31.16
CA GLY A 360 13.34 -6.90 29.71
C GLY A 360 14.02 -8.21 29.31
N TRP A 361 15.13 -8.57 29.95
CA TRP A 361 15.81 -9.85 29.71
C TRP A 361 14.99 -11.05 30.16
N ARG A 362 14.27 -10.95 31.30
CA ARG A 362 13.31 -11.97 31.72
C ARG A 362 12.19 -12.12 30.69
N THR A 363 11.58 -11.01 30.30
CA THR A 363 10.47 -10.97 29.32
C THR A 363 10.89 -11.56 27.98
N GLN A 364 12.13 -11.30 27.53
CA GLN A 364 12.70 -11.86 26.29
C GLN A 364 13.21 -13.30 26.43
N ASN A 365 13.01 -13.93 27.60
CA ASN A 365 13.46 -15.29 27.87
C ASN A 365 15.00 -15.46 27.69
N LEU A 366 15.77 -14.44 28.11
CA LEU A 366 17.24 -14.44 28.10
C LEU A 366 17.82 -14.93 29.43
N THR A 367 17.11 -14.74 30.53
CA THR A 367 17.53 -15.14 31.89
C THR A 367 16.55 -16.17 32.44
N ASP A 368 17.03 -17.22 33.12
CA ASP A 368 16.18 -18.10 33.92
C ASP A 368 15.81 -17.46 35.27
N GLU A 369 14.94 -18.10 36.05
CA GLU A 369 14.48 -17.55 37.34
C GLU A 369 15.63 -17.38 38.33
N LYS A 370 16.52 -18.38 38.43
CA LYS A 370 17.67 -18.35 39.34
C LYS A 370 18.66 -17.24 38.99
N SER A 371 18.99 -17.06 37.71
CA SER A 371 19.88 -15.99 37.26
C SER A 371 19.22 -14.62 37.41
N ASN A 372 17.91 -14.53 37.18
CA ASN A 372 17.17 -13.28 37.40
C ASN A 372 17.20 -12.86 38.88
N LEU A 373 17.06 -13.78 39.83
CA LEU A 373 17.24 -13.50 41.26
C LEU A 373 18.66 -13.03 41.58
N LYS A 374 19.68 -13.67 41.00
CA LYS A 374 21.09 -13.23 41.15
C LYS A 374 21.32 -11.81 40.60
N LEU A 375 20.76 -11.50 39.44
CA LEU A 375 20.87 -10.17 38.81
C LEU A 375 20.16 -9.09 39.63
N LYS A 376 19.02 -9.42 40.26
CA LYS A 376 18.33 -8.51 41.18
C LYS A 376 19.16 -8.20 42.43
N ASN A 377 19.89 -9.20 42.94
CA ASN A 377 20.68 -9.07 44.17
C ASN A 377 22.07 -8.44 43.94
N SER A 378 22.59 -8.43 42.71
CA SER A 378 23.93 -7.92 42.40
C SER A 378 23.91 -6.80 41.35
N LYS A 379 24.12 -5.56 41.82
CA LYS A 379 24.22 -4.37 40.95
C LYS A 379 25.40 -4.45 39.98
N ALA A 380 26.53 -5.01 40.40
CA ALA A 380 27.72 -5.15 39.56
C ALA A 380 27.46 -6.04 38.34
N LEU A 381 26.81 -7.19 38.55
CA LEU A 381 26.42 -8.10 37.46
C LEU A 381 25.40 -7.44 36.53
N LEU A 382 24.44 -6.70 37.08
CA LEU A 382 23.44 -5.99 36.29
C LEU A 382 24.07 -4.94 35.37
N ILE A 383 25.05 -4.17 35.87
CA ILE A 383 25.82 -3.19 35.06
C ILE A 383 26.65 -3.89 33.99
N LEU A 384 27.36 -4.98 34.35
CA LEU A 384 28.16 -5.74 33.39
C LEU A 384 27.30 -6.25 32.22
N PHE A 385 26.18 -6.90 32.51
CA PHE A 385 25.29 -7.41 31.46
C PHE A 385 24.56 -6.28 30.71
N TYR A 386 24.34 -5.14 31.34
CA TYR A 386 23.83 -3.95 30.65
C TYR A 386 24.81 -3.48 29.58
N ILE A 387 26.10 -3.32 29.92
CA ILE A 387 27.15 -2.94 28.97
C ILE A 387 27.27 -3.96 27.83
N ILE A 388 27.27 -5.26 28.15
CA ILE A 388 27.26 -6.32 27.15
C ILE A 388 26.01 -6.21 26.25
N GLY A 389 24.85 -5.89 26.83
CA GLY A 389 23.59 -5.72 26.10
C GLY A 389 23.57 -4.56 25.11
N LEU A 390 24.46 -3.57 25.28
CA LEU A 390 24.62 -2.46 24.33
C LEU A 390 25.29 -2.89 23.03
N ILE A 391 26.06 -3.99 23.04
CA ILE A 391 26.72 -4.53 21.84
C ILE A 391 25.64 -5.05 20.88
N PRO A 392 25.45 -4.42 19.70
CA PRO A 392 24.43 -4.84 18.75
C PRO A 392 24.62 -6.29 18.31
N PHE A 393 23.50 -7.01 18.11
CA PHE A 393 23.43 -8.42 17.68
C PHE A 393 24.00 -9.47 18.66
N VAL A 394 25.20 -9.25 19.18
CA VAL A 394 25.96 -10.21 19.99
C VAL A 394 25.61 -10.13 21.47
N GLY A 395 25.28 -8.94 22.00
CA GLY A 395 25.03 -8.73 23.42
C GLY A 395 23.93 -9.64 23.98
N LYS A 396 22.80 -9.74 23.28
CA LYS A 396 21.70 -10.63 23.69
C LYS A 396 22.07 -12.11 23.69
N PHE A 397 22.91 -12.51 22.73
CA PHE A 397 23.42 -13.87 22.65
C PHE A 397 24.30 -14.19 23.87
N ILE A 398 25.21 -13.29 24.22
CA ILE A 398 26.09 -13.43 25.39
C ILE A 398 25.27 -13.48 26.69
N ILE A 399 24.32 -12.55 26.88
CA ILE A 399 23.45 -12.54 28.07
C ILE A 399 22.70 -13.87 28.18
N LYS A 400 22.12 -14.36 27.08
CA LYS A 400 21.39 -15.63 27.06
C LYS A 400 22.32 -16.81 27.36
N PHE A 401 23.49 -16.84 26.77
CA PHE A 401 24.49 -17.87 27.01
C PHE A 401 24.86 -17.93 28.50
N PHE A 402 25.20 -16.81 29.14
CA PHE A 402 25.61 -16.84 30.55
C PHE A 402 24.48 -17.00 31.56
N ASN A 403 23.24 -16.66 31.22
CA ASN A 403 22.11 -16.69 32.17
C ASN A 403 21.09 -17.82 31.92
N ARG A 404 21.35 -18.72 30.97
CA ARG A 404 20.54 -19.92 30.73
C ARG A 404 21.43 -21.18 30.66
N PRO A 405 21.36 -22.10 31.64
CA PRO A 405 22.19 -23.31 31.66
C PRO A 405 21.94 -24.21 30.44
N GLU A 406 20.69 -24.33 30.01
CA GLU A 406 20.26 -25.05 28.79
C GLU A 406 21.05 -24.63 27.55
N TRP A 407 21.23 -23.32 27.35
CA TRP A 407 21.90 -22.77 26.18
C TRP A 407 23.41 -22.98 26.25
N ARG A 408 24.03 -22.88 27.44
CA ARG A 408 25.45 -23.24 27.62
C ARG A 408 25.70 -24.68 27.28
N ASN A 409 24.87 -25.57 27.82
CA ASN A 409 24.96 -27.01 27.58
C ASN A 409 24.76 -27.32 26.10
N HIS A 410 23.81 -26.64 25.44
CA HIS A 410 23.58 -26.78 23.99
C HIS A 410 24.84 -26.50 23.17
N TYR A 411 25.45 -25.33 23.33
CA TYR A 411 26.62 -24.96 22.54
C TYR A 411 27.88 -25.75 22.94
N LYS A 412 28.07 -26.03 24.24
CA LYS A 412 29.16 -26.90 24.69
C LYS A 412 29.06 -28.27 24.03
N SER A 413 27.89 -28.90 24.06
CA SER A 413 27.69 -30.22 23.45
C SER A 413 27.73 -30.22 21.94
N MET A 414 27.39 -29.11 21.26
CA MET A 414 27.62 -28.98 19.82
C MET A 414 29.11 -29.03 19.46
N LEU A 415 29.98 -28.46 20.30
CA LEU A 415 31.42 -28.46 20.08
C LEU A 415 32.09 -29.76 20.55
N THR A 416 31.59 -30.39 21.62
CA THR A 416 32.23 -31.57 22.22
C THR A 416 31.67 -32.91 21.74
N SER A 417 30.48 -32.97 21.12
CA SER A 417 29.85 -34.22 20.71
C SER A 417 29.32 -34.16 19.28
N TRP A 418 29.95 -34.94 18.39
CA TRP A 418 29.50 -35.09 17.01
C TRP A 418 28.06 -35.61 16.89
N LYS A 419 27.67 -36.55 17.76
CA LYS A 419 26.29 -37.07 17.83
C LYS A 419 25.30 -35.98 18.22
N TYR A 420 25.66 -35.09 19.14
CA TYR A 420 24.83 -33.94 19.49
C TYR A 420 24.77 -32.92 18.36
N LEU A 421 25.89 -32.60 17.72
CA LEU A 421 25.94 -31.68 16.58
C LEU A 421 25.01 -32.12 15.44
N LYS A 422 25.02 -33.42 15.08
CA LYS A 422 24.09 -33.99 14.09
C LYS A 422 22.63 -33.81 14.49
N ARG A 423 22.28 -34.06 15.76
CA ARG A 423 20.92 -33.81 16.28
C ARG A 423 20.55 -32.33 16.25
N ALA A 424 21.47 -31.45 16.63
CA ALA A 424 21.27 -30.00 16.63
C ALA A 424 21.06 -29.45 15.21
N LEU A 425 21.81 -29.95 14.22
CA LEU A 425 21.58 -29.65 12.80
C LEU A 425 20.21 -30.14 12.33
N SER A 426 19.83 -31.38 12.66
CA SER A 426 18.51 -31.94 12.31
C SER A 426 17.37 -31.10 12.91
N GLY A 427 17.45 -30.74 14.19
CA GLY A 427 16.48 -29.85 14.82
C GLY A 427 16.47 -28.46 14.20
N LYS A 428 17.63 -27.90 13.82
CA LYS A 428 17.69 -26.60 13.16
C LYS A 428 17.06 -26.60 11.78
N ILE A 429 17.23 -27.68 11.03
CA ILE A 429 16.56 -27.89 9.74
C ILE A 429 15.05 -27.93 9.95
N ALA A 430 14.55 -28.71 10.93
CA ALA A 430 13.12 -28.80 11.22
C ALA A 430 12.51 -27.41 11.51
N GLU A 431 13.13 -26.60 12.38
CA GLU A 431 12.69 -25.22 12.66
C GLU A 431 12.60 -24.36 11.39
N LYS A 432 13.63 -24.40 10.55
CA LYS A 432 13.68 -23.57 9.33
C LYS A 432 12.67 -24.04 8.29
N VAL A 433 12.49 -25.34 8.13
CA VAL A 433 11.50 -25.92 7.22
C VAL A 433 10.08 -25.56 7.66
N ILE A 434 9.78 -25.58 8.97
CA ILE A 434 8.48 -25.09 9.50
C ILE A 434 8.25 -23.64 9.06
N ILE A 435 9.24 -22.77 9.22
CA ILE A 435 9.13 -21.35 8.79
C ILE A 435 8.91 -21.24 7.28
N TRP A 436 9.59 -22.06 6.47
CA TRP A 436 9.41 -22.08 5.02
C TRP A 436 8.03 -22.60 4.60
N HIS A 437 7.54 -23.67 5.22
CA HIS A 437 6.22 -24.23 4.96
C HIS A 437 5.11 -23.24 5.35
N ARG A 438 5.21 -22.66 6.55
CA ARG A 438 4.31 -21.59 7.06
C ARG A 438 4.23 -20.36 6.13
N LYS A 439 5.30 -20.07 5.38
CA LYS A 439 5.37 -18.99 4.38
C LYS A 439 4.94 -19.43 2.97
N GLY A 440 4.55 -20.68 2.77
CA GLY A 440 4.19 -21.23 1.46
C GLY A 440 5.39 -21.41 0.51
N ARG A 441 6.63 -21.41 1.03
CA ARG A 441 7.85 -21.64 0.23
C ARG A 441 8.02 -23.10 -0.16
N LEU A 442 7.56 -24.02 0.70
CA LEU A 442 7.61 -25.46 0.50
C LEU A 442 6.20 -26.04 0.59
N ASP A 443 5.87 -26.92 -0.35
CA ASP A 443 4.67 -27.77 -0.26
C ASP A 443 4.89 -28.90 0.77
N GLU A 444 3.83 -29.59 1.16
CA GLU A 444 3.79 -30.56 2.27
C GLU A 444 4.86 -31.67 2.11
N ASP A 445 4.83 -32.43 1.01
CA ASP A 445 5.79 -33.49 0.73
C ASP A 445 7.24 -32.99 0.71
N LYS A 446 7.45 -31.78 0.19
CA LYS A 446 8.78 -31.18 0.08
C LYS A 446 9.28 -30.73 1.43
N ALA A 447 8.41 -30.22 2.29
CA ALA A 447 8.77 -29.88 3.66
C ALA A 447 9.35 -31.12 4.37
N LEU A 448 8.66 -32.26 4.30
CA LEU A 448 9.16 -33.51 4.89
C LEU A 448 10.48 -33.97 4.25
N LYS A 449 10.57 -33.98 2.91
CA LYS A 449 11.78 -34.40 2.16
C LYS A 449 13.00 -33.50 2.37
N VAL A 450 12.79 -32.19 2.54
CA VAL A 450 13.86 -31.22 2.83
C VAL A 450 14.26 -31.35 4.29
N SER A 451 13.31 -31.61 5.19
CA SER A 451 13.62 -31.78 6.61
C SER A 451 14.52 -32.98 6.91
N SER A 452 14.46 -34.03 6.08
CA SER A 452 15.20 -35.29 6.28
C SER A 452 16.61 -35.28 5.69
N SER A 453 16.99 -34.27 4.91
CA SER A 453 18.28 -34.22 4.22
C SER A 453 18.97 -32.87 4.35
N PHE A 454 20.18 -32.88 4.92
CA PHE A 454 21.02 -31.69 5.02
C PHE A 454 21.34 -31.10 3.63
N PHE A 455 21.68 -31.93 2.65
CA PHE A 455 22.03 -31.45 1.30
C PHE A 455 20.85 -30.75 0.61
N ARG A 456 19.63 -31.31 0.72
CA ARG A 456 18.43 -30.66 0.18
C ARG A 456 18.14 -29.34 0.89
N PHE A 457 18.28 -29.30 2.21
CA PHE A 457 18.15 -28.06 2.98
C PHE A 457 19.15 -26.99 2.52
N SER A 458 20.42 -27.36 2.40
CA SER A 458 21.49 -26.44 1.98
C SER A 458 21.28 -25.90 0.57
N ALA A 459 20.74 -26.71 -0.36
CA ALA A 459 20.37 -26.23 -1.69
C ALA A 459 19.26 -25.16 -1.67
N HIS A 460 18.32 -25.21 -0.72
CA HIS A 460 17.26 -24.22 -0.59
C HIS A 460 17.71 -22.94 0.13
N LEU A 461 18.79 -22.99 0.91
CA LEU A 461 19.19 -21.93 1.82
C LEU A 461 19.57 -20.60 1.10
N PRO A 462 20.38 -20.59 0.02
CA PRO A 462 20.70 -19.35 -0.71
C PRO A 462 19.45 -18.65 -1.28
N PHE A 463 18.50 -19.43 -1.79
CA PHE A 463 17.25 -18.91 -2.37
C PHE A 463 16.25 -18.42 -1.32
N SER A 464 16.48 -18.69 -0.04
CA SER A 464 15.57 -18.26 1.03
C SER A 464 15.55 -16.74 1.25
N ILE A 465 16.55 -16.02 0.74
CA ILE A 465 16.64 -14.55 0.74
C ILE A 465 15.64 -13.95 -0.26
N LEU A 466 15.35 -14.65 -1.35
CA LEU A 466 14.43 -14.19 -2.39
C LEU A 466 12.98 -14.13 -1.88
N PRO A 467 12.12 -13.28 -2.49
CA PRO A 467 10.68 -13.31 -2.31
C PRO A 467 10.11 -14.72 -2.48
N VAL A 468 9.03 -15.04 -1.75
CA VAL A 468 8.43 -16.39 -1.69
C VAL A 468 8.13 -16.94 -3.09
N GLY A 469 7.57 -16.11 -3.98
CA GLY A 469 7.26 -16.51 -5.35
C GLY A 469 8.49 -16.94 -6.15
N LEU A 470 9.59 -16.18 -6.06
CA LEU A 470 10.85 -16.48 -6.75
C LEU A 470 11.55 -17.69 -6.15
N HIS A 471 11.53 -17.82 -4.82
CA HIS A 471 12.06 -19.02 -4.15
C HIS A 471 11.33 -20.28 -4.64
N LYS A 472 9.99 -20.26 -4.67
CA LYS A 472 9.19 -21.38 -5.15
C LYS A 472 9.41 -21.62 -6.65
N PHE A 473 9.51 -20.57 -7.45
CA PHE A 473 9.78 -20.66 -8.89
C PHE A 473 11.10 -21.38 -9.20
N LEU A 474 12.18 -21.07 -8.46
CA LEU A 474 13.50 -21.69 -8.68
C LEU A 474 13.63 -23.09 -8.06
N THR A 475 12.92 -23.37 -6.98
CA THR A 475 13.10 -24.63 -6.22
C THR A 475 12.01 -25.67 -6.49
N ASN A 476 10.92 -25.30 -7.15
CA ASN A 476 9.81 -26.19 -7.42
C ASN A 476 9.52 -26.28 -8.91
N ARG A 477 9.96 -27.38 -9.53
CA ARG A 477 9.71 -27.68 -10.95
C ARG A 477 8.23 -27.70 -11.32
N GLN A 478 7.36 -28.24 -10.46
CA GLN A 478 5.92 -28.28 -10.73
C GLN A 478 5.34 -26.86 -10.67
N TYR A 479 5.63 -26.11 -9.62
CA TYR A 479 5.21 -24.70 -9.53
C TYR A 479 5.78 -23.83 -10.65
N PHE A 480 7.02 -24.07 -11.09
CA PHE A 480 7.62 -23.41 -12.25
C PHE A 480 6.80 -23.70 -13.52
N LYS A 481 6.53 -24.98 -13.80
CA LYS A 481 5.70 -25.41 -14.94
C LYS A 481 4.29 -24.82 -14.85
N ASP A 482 3.67 -24.87 -13.68
CA ASP A 482 2.32 -24.38 -13.46
C ASP A 482 2.25 -22.85 -13.56
N ARG A 483 3.25 -22.12 -13.04
CA ARG A 483 3.31 -20.66 -13.20
C ARG A 483 3.60 -20.26 -14.62
N LEU A 484 4.52 -20.94 -15.31
CA LEU A 484 4.81 -20.69 -16.72
C LEU A 484 3.58 -21.00 -17.58
N SER A 485 2.90 -22.11 -17.32
CA SER A 485 1.62 -22.47 -17.93
C SER A 485 0.53 -21.44 -17.58
N ASN A 486 0.43 -20.98 -16.34
CA ASN A 486 -0.55 -19.94 -15.97
C ASN A 486 -0.25 -18.57 -16.59
N ILE A 487 1.01 -18.23 -16.83
CA ILE A 487 1.38 -16.95 -17.44
C ILE A 487 1.26 -17.01 -18.96
N ILE A 488 1.63 -18.14 -19.59
CA ILE A 488 1.71 -18.28 -21.05
C ILE A 488 0.48 -19.00 -21.61
N VAL A 489 0.12 -20.16 -21.05
CA VAL A 489 -0.90 -21.07 -21.59
C VAL A 489 -2.30 -20.68 -21.12
N ARG A 490 -2.49 -20.22 -19.88
CA ARG A 490 -3.83 -19.87 -19.36
C ARG A 490 -4.48 -18.70 -20.11
N PRO A 491 -3.79 -17.60 -20.48
CA PRO A 491 -4.40 -16.59 -21.34
C PRO A 491 -4.83 -17.14 -22.70
N ILE A 492 -4.05 -18.06 -23.28
CA ILE A 492 -4.39 -18.75 -24.54
C ILE A 492 -5.60 -19.67 -24.34
N ARG A 493 -5.64 -20.48 -23.28
CA ARG A 493 -6.79 -21.34 -22.96
C ARG A 493 -8.05 -20.53 -22.65
N LEU A 494 -7.92 -19.43 -21.92
CA LEU A 494 -9.00 -18.48 -21.68
C LEU A 494 -9.51 -17.89 -23.00
N TYR A 495 -8.63 -17.63 -23.98
CA TYR A 495 -9.08 -17.15 -25.29
C TYR A 495 -9.95 -18.18 -26.04
N PHE A 496 -9.57 -19.46 -26.02
CA PHE A 496 -10.25 -20.50 -26.80
C PHE A 496 -11.42 -21.20 -26.08
N ASN A 497 -11.41 -21.33 -24.74
CA ASN A 497 -12.42 -22.08 -23.98
C ASN A 497 -13.41 -21.16 -23.25
N SER A 498 -14.71 -21.20 -23.64
CA SER A 498 -15.78 -20.41 -22.98
C SER A 498 -16.07 -20.86 -21.56
N LYS A 499 -16.20 -22.17 -21.35
CA LYS A 499 -16.51 -22.73 -20.03
C LYS A 499 -15.46 -22.34 -18.99
N LEU A 500 -14.18 -22.38 -19.37
CA LEU A 500 -13.07 -21.99 -18.49
C LEU A 500 -13.05 -20.49 -18.17
N ARG A 501 -13.56 -19.62 -19.05
CA ARG A 501 -13.75 -18.20 -18.76
C ARG A 501 -14.89 -17.94 -17.80
N GLU A 502 -15.99 -18.67 -17.95
CA GLU A 502 -17.14 -18.62 -17.04
C GLU A 502 -16.74 -19.06 -15.64
N GLU A 503 -16.09 -20.23 -15.51
CA GLU A 503 -15.56 -20.74 -14.25
C GLU A 503 -14.57 -19.75 -13.62
N TRP A 504 -13.67 -19.17 -14.42
CA TRP A 504 -12.73 -18.18 -13.90
C TRP A 504 -13.42 -16.93 -13.33
N LEU A 505 -14.47 -16.43 -13.99
CA LEU A 505 -15.24 -15.29 -13.49
C LEU A 505 -16.07 -15.66 -12.26
N LEU A 506 -16.65 -16.87 -12.21
CA LEU A 506 -17.38 -17.38 -11.04
C LEU A 506 -16.48 -17.54 -9.81
N ASP A 507 -15.25 -18.04 -10.00
CA ASP A 507 -14.24 -18.13 -8.95
C ASP A 507 -13.90 -16.74 -8.41
N MET A 508 -13.69 -15.77 -9.31
CA MET A 508 -13.46 -14.37 -8.92
C MET A 508 -14.64 -13.79 -8.15
N LEU A 509 -15.88 -14.02 -8.60
CA LEU A 509 -17.08 -13.55 -7.90
C LEU A 509 -17.20 -14.16 -6.51
N THR A 510 -16.94 -15.46 -6.39
CA THR A 510 -16.95 -16.17 -5.10
C THR A 510 -15.89 -15.61 -4.16
N GLU A 511 -14.69 -15.34 -4.66
CA GLU A 511 -13.62 -14.70 -3.89
C GLU A 511 -13.99 -13.25 -3.52
N GLY A 512 -14.60 -12.51 -4.44
CA GLY A 512 -15.09 -11.15 -4.23
C GLY A 512 -16.19 -11.07 -3.17
N GLN A 513 -17.13 -12.01 -3.18
CA GLN A 513 -18.17 -12.15 -2.14
C GLN A 513 -17.55 -12.47 -0.78
N LYS A 514 -16.60 -13.42 -0.72
CA LYS A 514 -15.86 -13.75 0.52
C LYS A 514 -15.06 -12.56 1.06
N LYS A 515 -14.58 -11.69 0.18
CA LYS A 515 -13.86 -10.45 0.54
C LYS A 515 -14.77 -9.24 0.72
N HIS A 516 -16.10 -9.41 0.65
CA HIS A 516 -17.11 -8.34 0.71
C HIS A 516 -16.85 -7.18 -0.28
N MET A 517 -16.30 -7.49 -1.46
CA MET A 517 -16.06 -6.53 -2.55
C MET A 517 -17.29 -6.30 -3.43
N LEU A 518 -18.33 -7.11 -3.22
CA LEU A 518 -19.58 -7.17 -3.98
C LEU A 518 -20.74 -7.25 -2.99
N THR A 519 -21.84 -6.57 -3.29
CA THR A 519 -23.12 -6.86 -2.63
C THR A 519 -23.69 -8.17 -3.19
N ASP A 520 -24.54 -8.84 -2.41
CA ASP A 520 -25.21 -10.06 -2.89
C ASP A 520 -26.11 -9.80 -4.09
N GLU A 521 -26.65 -8.58 -4.21
CA GLU A 521 -27.40 -8.13 -5.37
C GLU A 521 -26.51 -7.98 -6.61
N ASP A 522 -25.37 -7.29 -6.50
CA ASP A 522 -24.42 -7.14 -7.61
C ASP A 522 -23.90 -8.51 -8.07
N ALA A 523 -23.64 -9.43 -7.13
CA ALA A 523 -23.21 -10.80 -7.45
C ALA A 523 -24.29 -11.58 -8.23
N LYS A 524 -25.57 -11.48 -7.84
CA LYS A 524 -26.68 -12.10 -8.57
C LYS A 524 -26.86 -11.50 -9.97
N ILE A 525 -26.76 -10.17 -10.09
CA ILE A 525 -26.82 -9.48 -11.38
C ILE A 525 -25.71 -9.99 -12.29
N ILE A 526 -24.46 -9.99 -11.83
CA ILE A 526 -23.34 -10.46 -12.64
C ILE A 526 -23.56 -11.92 -13.02
N HIS A 527 -23.93 -12.78 -12.07
CA HIS A 527 -24.18 -14.21 -12.32
C HIS A 527 -25.20 -14.46 -13.43
N SER A 528 -26.31 -13.71 -13.44
CA SER A 528 -27.34 -13.81 -14.47
C SER A 528 -26.83 -13.43 -15.87
N GLN A 529 -25.82 -12.55 -15.94
CA GLN A 529 -25.28 -11.99 -17.18
C GLN A 529 -24.04 -12.72 -17.71
N ILE A 530 -23.38 -13.59 -16.95
CA ILE A 530 -22.07 -14.23 -17.31
C ILE A 530 -22.08 -14.89 -18.71
N LYS A 531 -23.22 -15.48 -19.10
CA LYS A 531 -23.38 -16.17 -20.38
C LYS A 531 -23.61 -15.22 -21.55
N GLU A 532 -23.77 -13.92 -21.31
CA GLU A 532 -23.98 -12.95 -22.36
C GLU A 532 -22.77 -12.88 -23.30
N PRO A 533 -22.99 -12.86 -24.64
CA PRO A 533 -21.91 -12.86 -25.62
C PRO A 533 -20.90 -11.74 -25.44
N PHE A 534 -21.31 -10.57 -24.92
CA PHE A 534 -20.41 -9.43 -24.74
C PHE A 534 -19.42 -9.63 -23.59
N ILE A 535 -19.84 -10.24 -22.47
CA ILE A 535 -18.93 -10.57 -21.35
C ILE A 535 -17.89 -11.60 -21.81
N GLN A 536 -18.31 -12.60 -22.57
CA GLN A 536 -17.39 -13.58 -23.15
C GLN A 536 -16.36 -12.95 -24.08
N LYS A 537 -16.76 -11.95 -24.88
CA LYS A 537 -15.85 -11.17 -25.74
C LYS A 537 -14.89 -10.33 -24.91
N TYR A 538 -15.38 -9.64 -23.89
CA TYR A 538 -14.55 -8.87 -22.96
C TYR A 538 -13.44 -9.72 -22.34
N LEU A 539 -13.79 -10.89 -21.81
CA LEU A 539 -12.82 -11.80 -21.19
C LEU A 539 -11.78 -12.31 -22.21
N LYS A 540 -12.18 -12.57 -23.47
CA LYS A 540 -11.24 -12.88 -24.56
C LYS A 540 -10.30 -11.72 -24.86
N SER A 541 -10.83 -10.51 -25.00
CA SER A 541 -10.04 -9.32 -25.31
C SER A 541 -9.07 -8.98 -24.19
N LEU A 542 -9.49 -9.10 -22.93
CA LEU A 542 -8.63 -8.96 -21.76
C LEU A 542 -7.45 -9.93 -21.81
N ALA A 543 -7.70 -11.21 -22.13
CA ALA A 543 -6.64 -12.20 -22.26
C ALA A 543 -5.62 -11.83 -23.36
N VAL A 544 -6.10 -11.39 -24.54
CA VAL A 544 -5.22 -10.91 -25.61
C VAL A 544 -4.42 -9.69 -25.18
N HIS A 545 -5.03 -8.75 -24.45
CA HIS A 545 -4.35 -7.55 -23.98
C HIS A 545 -3.21 -7.89 -23.02
N VAL A 546 -3.43 -8.84 -22.10
CA VAL A 546 -2.38 -9.36 -21.22
C VAL A 546 -1.25 -10.01 -22.03
N CYS A 547 -1.57 -10.81 -23.05
CA CYS A 547 -0.56 -11.40 -23.95
C CYS A 547 0.27 -10.35 -24.72
N THR A 548 -0.27 -9.15 -24.96
CA THR A 548 0.45 -8.07 -25.65
C THR A 548 1.39 -7.26 -24.75
N LEU A 549 1.27 -7.35 -23.42
CA LEU A 549 2.12 -6.63 -22.47
C LEU A 549 3.64 -6.90 -22.67
N PRO A 550 4.10 -8.16 -22.78
CA PRO A 550 5.53 -8.45 -22.92
C PRO A 550 6.10 -8.12 -24.31
N ILE A 551 5.25 -7.98 -25.35
CA ILE A 551 5.71 -7.79 -26.75
C ILE A 551 6.66 -6.61 -26.86
N THR A 552 6.37 -5.50 -26.17
CA THR A 552 7.24 -4.31 -26.21
C THR A 552 8.63 -4.62 -25.65
N GLN A 553 8.72 -5.37 -24.55
CA GLN A 553 9.99 -5.71 -23.92
C GLN A 553 10.79 -6.70 -24.77
N VAL A 554 10.10 -7.69 -25.35
CA VAL A 554 10.73 -8.66 -26.26
C VAL A 554 11.29 -7.94 -27.48
N VAL A 555 10.51 -7.07 -28.13
CA VAL A 555 10.96 -6.32 -29.31
C VAL A 555 12.09 -5.35 -28.96
N SER A 556 11.99 -4.62 -27.84
CA SER A 556 13.05 -3.67 -27.45
C SER A 556 14.37 -4.36 -27.13
N VAL A 557 14.32 -5.50 -26.43
CA VAL A 557 15.51 -6.29 -26.10
C VAL A 557 16.10 -6.92 -27.37
N LEU A 558 15.26 -7.45 -28.26
CA LEU A 558 15.70 -8.05 -29.52
C LEU A 558 16.37 -7.01 -30.43
N ILE A 559 15.78 -5.82 -30.59
CA ILE A 559 16.39 -4.72 -31.34
C ILE A 559 17.70 -4.27 -30.69
N ALA A 560 17.76 -4.16 -29.36
CA ALA A 560 18.99 -3.81 -28.66
C ALA A 560 20.10 -4.86 -28.88
N ILE A 561 19.76 -6.16 -28.83
CA ILE A 561 20.70 -7.25 -29.10
C ILE A 561 21.17 -7.21 -30.56
N ILE A 562 20.26 -7.06 -31.52
CA ILE A 562 20.58 -6.96 -32.94
C ILE A 562 21.49 -5.76 -33.18
N TYR A 563 21.20 -4.61 -32.57
CA TYR A 563 22.02 -3.41 -32.71
C TYR A 563 23.46 -3.64 -32.20
N VAL A 564 23.60 -4.20 -30.99
CA VAL A 564 24.92 -4.52 -30.42
C VAL A 564 25.67 -5.56 -31.25
N ALA A 565 24.97 -6.55 -31.81
CA ALA A 565 25.56 -7.61 -32.62
C ALA A 565 25.94 -7.15 -34.05
N SER A 566 25.21 -6.19 -34.61
CA SER A 566 25.42 -5.68 -35.99
C SER A 566 26.45 -4.56 -36.08
N HIS A 567 26.94 -4.04 -34.95
CA HIS A 567 27.97 -2.99 -34.91
C HIS A 567 29.23 -3.44 -34.15
N PRO A 568 29.94 -4.49 -34.62
CA PRO A 568 31.17 -4.98 -33.98
C PRO A 568 32.32 -3.97 -34.00
N GLU A 569 32.27 -2.97 -34.90
CA GLU A 569 33.26 -1.92 -35.07
C GLU A 569 33.27 -0.87 -33.93
N MET A 570 32.23 -0.83 -33.08
CA MET A 570 32.17 0.11 -31.95
C MET A 570 32.77 -0.48 -30.65
N PRO A 571 33.37 0.36 -29.78
CA PRO A 571 33.76 -0.08 -28.45
C PRO A 571 32.56 -0.66 -27.68
N ARG A 572 32.73 -1.85 -27.07
CA ARG A 572 31.61 -2.58 -26.44
C ARG A 572 30.85 -1.78 -25.39
N ALA A 573 31.54 -0.92 -24.62
CA ALA A 573 30.89 -0.06 -23.64
C ALA A 573 29.90 0.92 -24.28
N GLN A 574 30.24 1.47 -25.46
CA GLN A 574 29.39 2.40 -26.20
C GLN A 574 28.22 1.68 -26.88
N ALA A 575 28.47 0.53 -27.51
CA ALA A 575 27.42 -0.28 -28.13
C ALA A 575 26.37 -0.75 -27.10
N TRP A 576 26.81 -1.25 -25.94
CA TRP A 576 25.90 -1.59 -24.84
C TRP A 576 25.19 -0.36 -24.26
N GLY A 577 25.86 0.79 -24.18
CA GLY A 577 25.25 2.06 -23.78
C GLY A 577 24.09 2.46 -24.70
N ILE A 578 24.28 2.36 -26.01
CA ILE A 578 23.22 2.62 -27.00
C ILE A 578 22.13 1.55 -26.93
N GLY A 579 22.48 0.27 -26.74
CA GLY A 579 21.51 -0.81 -26.53
C GLY A 579 20.60 -0.58 -25.31
N VAL A 580 21.17 -0.10 -24.20
CA VAL A 580 20.39 0.34 -23.02
C VAL A 580 19.55 1.57 -23.35
N GLY A 581 20.09 2.51 -24.13
CA GLY A 581 19.36 3.68 -24.64
C GLY A 581 18.14 3.31 -25.49
N ILE A 582 18.25 2.29 -26.34
CA ILE A 582 17.12 1.74 -27.13
C ILE A 582 16.05 1.19 -26.20
N ILE A 583 16.43 0.38 -25.20
CA ILE A 583 15.47 -0.16 -24.23
C ILE A 583 14.76 0.98 -23.48
N ALA A 584 15.51 2.00 -23.06
CA ALA A 584 14.96 3.18 -22.38
C ALA A 584 14.02 3.99 -23.29
N LEU A 585 14.37 4.18 -24.56
CA LEU A 585 13.53 4.86 -25.55
C LEU A 585 12.18 4.16 -25.72
N PHE A 586 12.18 2.83 -25.92
CA PHE A 586 10.95 2.04 -25.97
C PHE A 586 10.17 2.08 -24.64
N GLN A 587 10.80 2.46 -23.52
CA GLN A 587 10.07 2.72 -22.29
C GLN A 587 9.22 3.99 -22.37
N VAL A 588 9.70 5.06 -23.00
CA VAL A 588 9.08 6.40 -22.96
C VAL A 588 8.09 6.66 -24.11
N ILE A 589 8.23 5.96 -25.24
CA ILE A 589 7.35 6.18 -26.40
C ILE A 589 5.89 5.79 -26.07
N PRO A 590 4.90 6.65 -26.39
CA PRO A 590 3.48 6.42 -26.07
C PRO A 590 2.83 5.29 -26.87
N ILE A 591 3.35 5.02 -28.07
CA ILE A 591 2.93 3.92 -28.95
C ILE A 591 4.09 2.93 -29.06
N SER A 592 3.85 1.68 -28.68
CA SER A 592 4.86 0.63 -28.67
C SER A 592 4.43 -0.56 -29.52
N PRO A 593 5.34 -1.49 -29.87
CA PRO A 593 5.00 -2.70 -30.61
C PRO A 593 3.85 -3.49 -29.96
N GLY A 594 3.83 -3.57 -28.62
CA GLY A 594 2.74 -4.21 -27.90
C GLY A 594 1.42 -3.44 -27.95
N SER A 595 1.43 -2.10 -27.95
CA SER A 595 0.19 -1.31 -28.09
C SER A 595 -0.33 -1.29 -29.52
N LEU A 596 0.55 -1.36 -30.53
CA LEU A 596 0.18 -1.57 -31.93
C LEU A 596 -0.50 -2.93 -32.13
N ALA A 597 0.10 -4.02 -31.64
CA ALA A 597 -0.49 -5.36 -31.73
C ALA A 597 -1.89 -5.41 -31.11
N ARG A 598 -2.05 -4.77 -29.94
CA ARG A 598 -3.32 -4.63 -29.24
C ARG A 598 -4.33 -3.79 -30.01
N GLY A 599 -3.93 -2.63 -30.53
CA GLY A 599 -4.80 -1.75 -31.31
C GLY A 599 -5.28 -2.39 -32.61
N LEU A 600 -4.38 -3.04 -33.33
CA LEU A 600 -4.71 -3.81 -34.53
C LEU A 600 -5.69 -4.96 -34.23
N TYR A 601 -5.54 -5.62 -33.08
CA TYR A 601 -6.52 -6.61 -32.64
C TYR A 601 -7.91 -6.01 -32.41
N VAL A 602 -8.01 -4.82 -31.81
CA VAL A 602 -9.31 -4.12 -31.66
C VAL A 602 -9.89 -3.70 -33.00
N VAL A 603 -9.05 -3.19 -33.92
CA VAL A 603 -9.48 -2.86 -35.30
C VAL A 603 -10.01 -4.10 -36.01
N TYR A 604 -9.33 -5.24 -35.88
CA TYR A 604 -9.79 -6.52 -36.41
C TYR A 604 -11.17 -6.92 -35.84
N LEU A 605 -11.38 -6.80 -34.53
CA LEU A 605 -12.69 -7.08 -33.92
C LEU A 605 -13.77 -6.13 -34.45
N LEU A 606 -13.45 -4.85 -34.60
CA LEU A 606 -14.37 -3.83 -35.11
C LEU A 606 -14.80 -4.14 -36.56
N ILE A 607 -13.85 -4.50 -37.43
CA ILE A 607 -14.12 -4.85 -38.83
C ILE A 607 -14.91 -6.15 -38.91
N ARG A 608 -14.48 -7.19 -38.19
CA ARG A 608 -15.12 -8.52 -38.20
C ARG A 608 -16.57 -8.46 -37.71
N GLU A 609 -16.84 -7.67 -36.68
CA GLU A 609 -18.15 -7.59 -36.04
C GLU A 609 -19.04 -6.47 -36.60
N ARG A 610 -18.50 -5.60 -37.47
CA ARG A 610 -19.21 -4.44 -38.04
C ARG A 610 -19.92 -3.57 -36.99
N ASN A 611 -19.35 -3.46 -35.79
CA ASN A 611 -19.99 -2.79 -34.64
C ASN A 611 -19.10 -1.69 -34.06
N PHE A 612 -19.13 -0.49 -34.66
CA PHE A 612 -18.31 0.63 -34.18
C PHE A 612 -18.76 1.15 -32.81
N LYS A 613 -20.07 1.13 -32.52
CA LYS A 613 -20.63 1.68 -31.28
C LYS A 613 -20.09 0.98 -30.05
N ASN A 614 -19.91 -0.33 -30.14
CA ASN A 614 -19.43 -1.16 -29.03
C ASN A 614 -17.90 -1.26 -28.95
N TYR A 615 -17.11 -0.62 -29.82
CA TYR A 615 -15.63 -0.61 -29.72
C TYR A 615 -15.01 0.79 -29.83
N ASN A 616 -15.85 1.84 -29.82
CA ASN A 616 -15.43 3.22 -30.07
C ASN A 616 -14.38 3.73 -29.08
N ILE A 617 -14.46 3.35 -27.80
CA ILE A 617 -13.46 3.74 -26.80
C ILE A 617 -12.22 2.87 -26.95
N ALA A 618 -12.41 1.55 -27.14
CA ALA A 618 -11.29 0.63 -27.20
C ALA A 618 -10.38 0.87 -28.42
N ILE A 619 -10.93 1.23 -29.58
CA ILE A 619 -10.13 1.47 -30.79
C ILE A 619 -9.15 2.63 -30.62
N PHE A 620 -9.51 3.69 -29.89
CA PHE A 620 -8.61 4.82 -29.67
C PHE A 620 -7.64 4.58 -28.52
N LEU A 621 -8.10 3.98 -27.41
CA LEU A 621 -7.26 3.77 -26.23
C LEU A 621 -6.22 2.65 -26.40
N SER A 622 -6.56 1.59 -27.14
CA SER A 622 -5.72 0.37 -27.25
C SER A 622 -4.32 0.61 -27.83
N PHE A 623 -4.16 1.63 -28.69
CA PHE A 623 -2.86 2.03 -29.26
C PHE A 623 -1.92 2.72 -28.28
N PHE A 624 -2.39 3.14 -27.11
CA PHE A 624 -1.55 3.76 -26.09
C PHE A 624 -0.95 2.70 -25.15
N LYS A 625 0.37 2.74 -24.99
CA LYS A 625 1.14 1.79 -24.18
C LYS A 625 0.65 1.70 -22.73
N TYR A 626 0.51 2.85 -22.07
CA TYR A 626 0.26 2.93 -20.62
C TYR A 626 -1.19 2.86 -20.18
N ILE A 627 -2.15 3.14 -21.07
CA ILE A 627 -3.57 3.20 -20.71
C ILE A 627 -4.42 2.24 -21.54
N GLY A 628 -3.91 1.73 -22.66
CA GLY A 628 -4.72 0.93 -23.56
C GLY A 628 -5.09 -0.46 -23.05
N TYR A 629 -4.53 -0.95 -21.94
CA TYR A 629 -5.01 -2.19 -21.30
C TYR A 629 -6.33 -1.96 -20.58
N LEU A 630 -6.64 -0.69 -20.25
CA LEU A 630 -7.91 -0.26 -19.64
C LEU A 630 -9.01 0.00 -20.66
N ALA A 631 -8.69 -0.08 -21.96
CA ALA A 631 -9.63 0.16 -23.06
C ALA A 631 -10.95 -0.62 -22.90
N PHE A 632 -10.85 -1.94 -22.73
CA PHE A 632 -11.99 -2.83 -22.53
C PHE A 632 -12.66 -2.65 -21.15
N PRO A 633 -11.91 -2.54 -20.04
CA PRO A 633 -12.49 -2.25 -18.73
C PRO A 633 -13.31 -0.96 -18.68
N ILE A 634 -12.79 0.12 -19.26
CA ILE A 634 -13.50 1.40 -19.39
C ILE A 634 -14.75 1.23 -20.25
N GLN A 635 -14.67 0.46 -21.33
CA GLN A 635 -15.82 0.19 -22.18
C GLN A 635 -16.91 -0.63 -21.47
N MET A 636 -16.54 -1.60 -20.63
CA MET A 636 -17.48 -2.42 -19.85
C MET A 636 -18.36 -1.61 -18.91
N THR A 637 -17.86 -0.47 -18.41
CA THR A 637 -18.66 0.43 -17.55
C THR A 637 -19.96 0.89 -18.21
N GLN A 638 -20.05 0.84 -19.55
CA GLN A 638 -21.24 1.27 -20.30
C GLN A 638 -22.36 0.23 -20.29
N HIS A 639 -22.01 -1.06 -20.33
CA HIS A 639 -22.97 -2.15 -20.54
C HIS A 639 -23.17 -3.01 -19.29
N TYR A 640 -22.12 -3.17 -18.47
CA TYR A 640 -22.12 -4.04 -17.30
C TYR A 640 -21.51 -3.30 -16.09
N PRO A 641 -22.22 -2.31 -15.53
CA PRO A 641 -21.67 -1.45 -14.48
C PRO A 641 -21.28 -2.22 -13.21
N ALA A 642 -22.08 -3.21 -12.80
CA ALA A 642 -21.79 -4.07 -11.65
C ALA A 642 -20.50 -4.89 -11.83
N LEU A 643 -20.37 -5.57 -12.99
CA LEU A 643 -19.15 -6.31 -13.33
C LEU A 643 -17.93 -5.39 -13.44
N ALA A 644 -18.08 -4.22 -14.06
CA ALA A 644 -16.98 -3.28 -14.21
C ALA A 644 -16.51 -2.73 -12.84
N ARG A 645 -17.44 -2.43 -11.92
CA ARG A 645 -17.14 -2.00 -10.55
C ARG A 645 -16.35 -3.07 -9.81
N PHE A 646 -16.82 -4.31 -9.85
CA PHE A 646 -16.15 -5.44 -9.22
C PHE A 646 -14.75 -5.67 -9.77
N MET A 647 -14.59 -5.71 -11.10
CA MET A 647 -13.29 -5.91 -11.74
C MET A 647 -12.31 -4.79 -11.39
N ALA A 648 -12.77 -3.54 -11.36
CA ALA A 648 -11.95 -2.40 -10.98
C ALA A 648 -11.51 -2.46 -9.51
N GLY A 649 -12.42 -2.82 -8.61
CA GLY A 649 -12.09 -3.05 -7.19
C GLY A 649 -11.08 -4.17 -7.03
N HIS A 650 -11.37 -5.35 -7.61
CA HIS A 650 -10.49 -6.52 -7.55
C HIS A 650 -9.07 -6.24 -8.06
N TRP A 651 -8.94 -5.54 -9.18
CA TRP A 651 -7.62 -5.17 -9.70
C TRP A 651 -6.93 -4.07 -8.91
N ALA A 652 -7.66 -3.10 -8.36
CA ALA A 652 -7.08 -2.09 -7.49
C ALA A 652 -6.47 -2.75 -6.25
N THR A 653 -7.20 -3.66 -5.61
CA THR A 653 -6.73 -4.44 -4.46
C THR A 653 -5.48 -5.25 -4.82
N GLU A 654 -5.51 -6.05 -5.89
CA GLU A 654 -4.39 -6.91 -6.29
C GLU A 654 -3.14 -6.12 -6.73
N ALA A 655 -3.30 -5.01 -7.45
CA ALA A 655 -2.17 -4.20 -7.92
C ALA A 655 -1.45 -3.51 -6.75
N VAL A 656 -2.21 -3.06 -5.75
CA VAL A 656 -1.70 -2.29 -4.62
C VAL A 656 -1.00 -3.19 -3.59
N HIS A 657 -1.44 -4.43 -3.41
CA HIS A 657 -0.79 -5.42 -2.54
C HIS A 657 0.67 -5.75 -2.87
N ILE A 658 1.14 -5.42 -4.08
CA ILE A 658 2.55 -5.59 -4.48
C ILE A 658 3.45 -4.57 -3.75
N ILE A 659 2.92 -3.40 -3.42
CA ILE A 659 3.67 -2.29 -2.85
C ILE A 659 3.75 -2.47 -1.32
N PRO A 660 4.94 -2.71 -0.74
CA PRO A 660 5.07 -2.89 0.70
C PRO A 660 4.59 -1.65 1.47
N VAL A 661 3.99 -1.86 2.65
CA VAL A 661 3.54 -0.82 3.61
C VAL A 661 2.33 0.01 3.17
N PHE A 662 2.26 0.44 1.91
CA PHE A 662 1.11 1.20 1.38
C PHE A 662 0.07 0.31 0.68
N GLY A 663 0.44 -0.95 0.46
CA GLY A 663 -0.37 -1.95 -0.22
C GLY A 663 -1.41 -2.64 0.63
N GLU A 664 -1.72 -2.17 1.83
CA GLU A 664 -2.69 -2.84 2.72
C GLU A 664 -4.12 -2.60 2.23
N GLN A 665 -4.99 -3.61 2.40
CA GLN A 665 -6.40 -3.48 2.04
C GLN A 665 -7.03 -2.36 2.88
N GLY A 666 -7.81 -1.48 2.25
CA GLY A 666 -8.38 -0.29 2.85
C GLY A 666 -7.41 0.89 2.99
N ALA A 667 -6.19 0.84 2.45
CA ALA A 667 -5.28 1.99 2.44
C ALA A 667 -5.68 3.02 1.37
N LEU A 668 -5.14 4.25 1.48
CA LEU A 668 -5.44 5.31 0.50
C LEU A 668 -4.97 4.99 -0.91
N LEU A 669 -3.91 4.18 -1.05
CA LEU A 669 -3.37 3.81 -2.36
C LEU A 669 -4.38 2.99 -3.17
N GLU A 670 -5.11 2.08 -2.52
CA GLU A 670 -6.18 1.30 -3.13
C GLU A 670 -7.29 2.20 -3.66
N HIS A 671 -7.76 3.14 -2.83
CA HIS A 671 -8.74 4.15 -3.26
C HIS A 671 -8.24 5.04 -4.38
N TRP A 672 -6.97 5.45 -4.35
CA TRP A 672 -6.40 6.27 -5.40
C TRP A 672 -6.35 5.53 -6.75
N VAL A 673 -5.93 4.26 -6.74
CA VAL A 673 -5.93 3.40 -7.92
C VAL A 673 -7.35 3.19 -8.44
N PHE A 674 -8.31 2.90 -7.57
CA PHE A 674 -9.72 2.78 -7.94
C PHE A 674 -10.27 4.09 -8.53
N ASN A 675 -9.98 5.23 -7.89
CA ASN A 675 -10.43 6.53 -8.35
C ASN A 675 -9.84 6.90 -9.72
N LEU A 676 -8.55 6.65 -9.91
CA LEU A 676 -7.85 6.96 -11.16
C LEU A 676 -8.41 6.15 -12.34
N PHE A 677 -8.66 4.85 -12.13
CA PHE A 677 -9.01 3.94 -13.22
C PHE A 677 -10.52 3.74 -13.41
N TYR A 678 -11.34 4.06 -12.42
CA TYR A 678 -12.79 3.85 -12.48
C TYR A 678 -13.59 5.15 -12.34
N ASN A 679 -13.49 5.84 -11.20
CA ASN A 679 -14.31 7.02 -10.90
C ASN A 679 -13.94 8.24 -11.77
N TRP A 680 -12.67 8.44 -12.10
CA TRP A 680 -12.22 9.56 -12.92
C TRP A 680 -12.71 9.47 -14.38
N PRO A 681 -12.62 8.31 -15.06
CA PRO A 681 -13.29 8.10 -16.35
C PRO A 681 -14.80 8.38 -16.31
N LEU A 682 -15.52 7.92 -15.27
CA LEU A 682 -16.94 8.22 -15.10
C LEU A 682 -17.20 9.72 -14.95
N THR A 683 -16.36 10.40 -14.18
CA THR A 683 -16.41 11.86 -14.00
C THR A 683 -16.17 12.61 -15.30
N ILE A 684 -15.21 12.19 -16.13
CA ILE A 684 -14.99 12.77 -17.47
C ILE A 684 -16.22 12.57 -18.34
N ARG A 685 -16.79 11.36 -18.36
CA ARG A 685 -17.98 11.03 -19.15
C ARG A 685 -19.17 11.93 -18.78
N ARG A 686 -19.47 12.05 -17.47
CA ARG A 686 -20.52 12.94 -16.97
C ARG A 686 -20.29 14.38 -17.43
N ARG A 687 -19.05 14.90 -17.27
CA ARG A 687 -18.68 16.26 -17.72
C ARG A 687 -18.90 16.46 -19.22
N MET A 688 -18.50 15.49 -20.03
CA MET A 688 -18.68 15.55 -21.48
C MET A 688 -20.16 15.53 -21.88
N LYS A 689 -20.99 14.71 -21.24
CA LYS A 689 -22.45 14.65 -21.48
C LYS A 689 -23.12 15.98 -21.16
N LEU A 690 -22.94 16.50 -19.93
CA LEU A 690 -23.51 17.79 -19.52
C LEU A 690 -23.05 18.95 -20.41
N ARG A 691 -21.81 18.89 -20.91
CA ARG A 691 -21.29 19.90 -21.84
C ARG A 691 -21.93 19.78 -23.22
N ALA A 692 -22.16 18.57 -23.71
CA ALA A 692 -22.85 18.35 -24.98
C ALA A 692 -24.26 18.94 -24.92
N GLU A 693 -25.04 18.60 -23.88
CA GLU A 693 -26.39 19.14 -23.63
C GLU A 693 -26.38 20.68 -23.58
N LYS A 694 -25.42 21.27 -22.85
CA LYS A 694 -25.31 22.74 -22.78
C LYS A 694 -24.92 23.36 -24.13
N ARG A 695 -24.11 22.69 -24.95
CA ARG A 695 -23.67 23.19 -26.26
C ARG A 695 -24.75 23.04 -27.33
N GLU A 696 -25.63 22.03 -27.22
CA GLU A 696 -26.79 21.88 -28.11
C GLU A 696 -27.70 23.12 -28.10
N THR A 697 -27.76 23.85 -26.98
CA THR A 697 -28.50 25.12 -26.89
C THR A 697 -27.86 26.30 -27.63
N LYS A 698 -26.65 26.15 -28.18
CA LYS A 698 -25.91 27.22 -28.86
C LYS A 698 -25.82 26.96 -30.36
N LYS A 699 -25.74 28.03 -31.16
CA LYS A 699 -25.41 27.90 -32.59
C LYS A 699 -23.96 27.47 -32.78
N SER A 700 -23.72 26.62 -33.79
CA SER A 700 -22.36 26.26 -34.22
C SER A 700 -21.71 27.46 -34.90
N ARG A 701 -20.41 27.68 -34.63
CA ARG A 701 -19.66 28.81 -35.20
C ARG A 701 -18.33 28.30 -35.74
N TYR A 702 -17.95 28.75 -36.93
CA TYR A 702 -16.72 28.32 -37.59
C TYR A 702 -15.93 29.50 -38.21
N TRP A 703 -16.44 30.73 -38.12
CA TRP A 703 -15.84 31.91 -38.77
C TRP A 703 -14.43 32.25 -38.24
N HIS A 704 -14.10 31.85 -37.01
CA HIS A 704 -12.79 32.11 -36.38
C HIS A 704 -11.66 31.21 -36.91
N ILE A 705 -12.01 30.10 -37.56
CA ILE A 705 -11.06 29.14 -38.12
C ILE A 705 -10.08 29.78 -39.12
N PRO A 706 -10.53 30.44 -40.21
CA PRO A 706 -9.62 31.04 -41.18
C PRO A 706 -8.73 32.12 -40.55
N ILE A 707 -9.27 32.89 -39.60
CA ILE A 707 -8.52 33.93 -38.88
C ILE A 707 -7.37 33.31 -38.07
N TYR A 708 -7.64 32.25 -37.32
CA TYR A 708 -6.58 31.56 -36.58
C TYR A 708 -5.56 30.87 -37.50
N ALA A 709 -5.97 30.36 -38.66
CA ALA A 709 -5.02 29.82 -39.62
C ALA A 709 -4.02 30.90 -40.07
N ILE A 710 -4.50 32.09 -40.42
CA ILE A 710 -3.65 33.21 -40.85
C ILE A 710 -2.72 33.66 -39.71
N ILE A 711 -3.27 33.88 -38.50
CA ILE A 711 -2.48 34.35 -37.34
C ILE A 711 -1.35 33.37 -37.01
N PHE A 712 -1.66 32.07 -36.91
CA PHE A 712 -0.65 31.08 -36.51
C PHE A 712 0.38 30.84 -37.61
N SER A 713 -0.01 30.88 -38.88
CA SER A 713 0.96 30.85 -40.00
C SER A 713 1.87 32.08 -40.00
N ALA A 714 1.34 33.27 -39.70
CA ALA A 714 2.15 34.49 -39.60
C ALA A 714 3.13 34.42 -38.42
N LEU A 715 2.72 33.89 -37.26
CA LEU A 715 3.60 33.71 -36.10
C LEU A 715 4.80 32.81 -36.43
N PHE A 716 4.58 31.71 -37.15
CA PHE A 716 5.68 30.86 -37.60
C PHE A 716 6.57 31.54 -38.65
N GLY A 717 5.99 32.30 -39.59
CA GLY A 717 6.76 33.10 -40.55
C GLY A 717 7.63 34.17 -39.90
N ILE A 718 7.12 34.86 -38.87
CA ILE A 718 7.88 35.83 -38.07
C ILE A 718 9.00 35.12 -37.30
N ALA A 719 8.74 33.94 -36.73
CA ALA A 719 9.76 33.18 -36.03
C ALA A 719 10.91 32.76 -36.97
N ASP A 720 10.60 32.28 -38.18
CA ASP A 720 11.60 31.97 -39.20
C ASP A 720 12.40 33.21 -39.60
N TYR A 721 11.73 34.35 -39.83
CA TYR A 721 12.37 35.61 -40.19
C TYR A 721 13.32 36.12 -39.09
N LEU A 722 12.87 36.13 -37.84
CA LEU A 722 13.69 36.55 -36.70
C LEU A 722 14.90 35.63 -36.52
N TYR A 723 14.69 34.32 -36.62
CA TYR A 723 15.77 33.34 -36.51
C TYR A 723 16.81 33.53 -37.63
N LEU A 724 16.35 33.71 -38.88
CA LEU A 724 17.21 33.99 -40.02
C LEU A 724 18.00 35.30 -39.83
N SER A 725 17.34 36.36 -39.33
CA SER A 725 17.97 37.66 -39.09
C SER A 725 19.07 37.63 -38.03
N HIS A 726 19.01 36.67 -37.10
CA HIS A 726 19.93 36.60 -35.95
C HIS A 726 21.03 35.55 -36.14
N PHE A 727 20.73 34.43 -36.79
CA PHE A 727 21.63 33.27 -36.93
C PHE A 727 22.04 32.98 -38.37
N GLY A 728 21.54 33.73 -39.35
CA GLY A 728 21.92 33.61 -40.77
C GLY A 728 21.53 32.28 -41.44
N SER A 729 20.75 31.43 -40.77
CA SER A 729 20.28 30.14 -41.25
C SER A 729 18.81 29.94 -40.89
N ILE A 730 18.09 29.08 -41.63
CA ILE A 730 16.69 28.76 -41.34
C ILE A 730 16.63 27.75 -40.18
N PRO A 731 15.71 27.92 -39.22
CA PRO A 731 15.54 26.94 -38.17
C PRO A 731 14.95 25.64 -38.72
N THR A 732 15.56 24.51 -38.36
CA THR A 732 14.90 23.22 -38.51
C THR A 732 13.78 23.08 -37.48
N LEU A 733 12.85 22.13 -37.68
CA LEU A 733 11.81 21.84 -36.67
C LEU A 733 12.38 21.50 -35.28
N LYS A 734 13.63 21.03 -35.22
CA LYS A 734 14.34 20.75 -33.96
C LYS A 734 14.82 22.03 -33.27
N ASP A 735 15.19 23.06 -34.02
CA ASP A 735 15.71 24.31 -33.46
C ASP A 735 14.60 25.15 -32.81
N ILE A 736 13.40 25.08 -33.39
CA ILE A 736 12.18 25.74 -32.87
C ILE A 736 11.19 24.75 -32.24
N TRP A 737 11.68 23.62 -31.71
CA TRP A 737 10.85 22.52 -31.20
C TRP A 737 9.79 22.97 -30.18
N TYR A 738 10.10 23.98 -29.35
CA TYR A 738 9.18 24.53 -28.36
C TYR A 738 8.00 25.26 -29.02
N LEU A 739 8.21 26.03 -30.09
CA LEU A 739 7.14 26.66 -30.87
C LEU A 739 6.32 25.63 -31.63
N VAL A 740 7.00 24.64 -32.24
CA VAL A 740 6.38 23.51 -32.93
C VAL A 740 5.42 22.75 -32.03
N ILE A 741 5.72 22.63 -30.72
CA ILE A 741 4.82 22.01 -29.74
C ILE A 741 3.73 22.99 -29.27
N ILE A 742 4.12 24.17 -28.79
CA ILE A 742 3.21 25.08 -28.08
C ILE A 742 2.17 25.71 -29.01
N LEU A 743 2.57 26.22 -30.17
CA LEU A 743 1.67 26.98 -31.05
C LEU A 743 0.53 26.09 -31.59
N PRO A 744 0.78 24.89 -32.14
CA PRO A 744 -0.31 24.02 -32.57
C PRO A 744 -1.22 23.56 -31.42
N LEU A 745 -0.69 23.31 -30.22
CA LEU A 745 -1.51 22.98 -29.04
C LEU A 745 -2.47 24.14 -28.70
N ILE A 746 -1.97 25.37 -28.67
CA ILE A 746 -2.78 26.57 -28.41
C ILE A 746 -3.81 26.79 -29.53
N LEU A 747 -3.42 26.58 -30.79
CA LEU A 747 -4.32 26.65 -31.94
C LEU A 747 -5.52 25.71 -31.78
N GLY A 748 -5.27 24.45 -31.43
CA GLY A 748 -6.31 23.45 -31.16
C GLY A 748 -7.27 23.87 -30.04
N LEU A 749 -6.72 24.45 -28.98
CA LEU A 749 -7.46 25.00 -27.84
C LEU A 749 -8.40 26.13 -28.29
N PHE A 750 -7.87 27.13 -29.01
CA PHE A 750 -8.65 28.27 -29.47
C PHE A 750 -9.74 27.89 -30.48
N VAL A 751 -9.43 27.04 -31.46
CA VAL A 751 -10.42 26.55 -32.44
C VAL A 751 -11.59 25.90 -31.72
N THR A 752 -11.32 25.01 -30.77
CA THR A 752 -12.34 24.27 -30.02
C THR A 752 -13.17 25.17 -29.09
N SER A 753 -12.55 26.19 -28.50
CA SER A 753 -13.22 27.19 -27.67
C SER A 753 -14.22 28.06 -28.47
N GLY A 754 -13.85 28.42 -29.71
CA GLY A 754 -14.67 29.26 -30.58
C GLY A 754 -15.86 28.54 -31.21
N CYS A 755 -15.80 27.21 -31.36
CA CYS A 755 -16.76 26.39 -32.10
C CYS A 755 -18.22 26.38 -31.58
N GLY A 756 -18.51 27.01 -30.45
CA GLY A 756 -19.87 27.17 -29.94
C GLY A 756 -20.58 25.82 -29.75
N GLY A 757 -21.76 25.67 -30.36
CA GLY A 757 -22.61 24.48 -30.27
C GLY A 757 -22.22 23.30 -31.16
N ALA A 758 -21.12 23.37 -31.91
CA ALA A 758 -20.67 22.25 -32.74
C ALA A 758 -20.44 20.99 -31.89
N VAL A 759 -20.84 19.81 -32.37
CA VAL A 759 -20.60 18.51 -31.70
C VAL A 759 -19.11 18.15 -31.65
N LEU A 760 -18.70 17.33 -30.67
CA LEU A 760 -17.28 17.09 -30.34
C LEU A 760 -16.42 16.68 -31.54
N TRP A 761 -16.87 15.71 -32.32
CA TRP A 761 -16.10 15.21 -33.47
C TRP A 761 -15.88 16.30 -34.53
N LYS A 762 -16.86 17.19 -34.76
CA LYS A 762 -16.70 18.33 -35.69
C LYS A 762 -15.66 19.31 -35.18
N ARG A 763 -15.58 19.55 -33.88
CA ARG A 763 -14.56 20.44 -33.27
C ARG A 763 -13.16 19.87 -33.42
N ILE A 764 -13.03 18.56 -33.17
CA ILE A 764 -11.77 17.85 -33.35
C ILE A 764 -11.33 17.93 -34.82
N ILE A 765 -12.21 17.61 -35.77
CA ILE A 765 -11.91 17.71 -37.20
C ILE A 765 -11.53 19.15 -37.57
N SER A 766 -12.27 20.16 -37.09
CA SER A 766 -11.90 21.56 -37.34
C SER A 766 -10.50 21.90 -36.82
N ALA A 767 -10.13 21.46 -35.62
CA ALA A 767 -8.78 21.69 -35.09
C ALA A 767 -7.70 20.96 -35.92
N THR A 768 -7.95 19.71 -36.30
CA THR A 768 -7.08 18.91 -37.16
C THR A 768 -6.87 19.58 -38.53
N SER A 769 -7.97 19.99 -39.19
CA SER A 769 -7.95 20.67 -40.49
C SER A 769 -7.19 21.99 -40.43
N VAL A 770 -7.38 22.80 -39.38
CA VAL A 770 -6.66 24.07 -39.25
C VAL A 770 -5.18 23.86 -38.99
N GLY A 771 -4.80 22.88 -38.15
CA GLY A 771 -3.39 22.50 -37.99
C GLY A 771 -2.74 22.06 -39.30
N MET A 772 -3.47 21.31 -40.12
CA MET A 772 -3.03 20.90 -41.46
C MET A 772 -2.81 22.12 -42.38
N VAL A 773 -3.77 23.04 -42.43
CA VAL A 773 -3.66 24.27 -43.24
C VAL A 773 -2.49 25.13 -42.79
N VAL A 774 -2.30 25.32 -41.48
CA VAL A 774 -1.16 26.08 -40.95
C VAL A 774 0.16 25.43 -41.34
N GLY A 775 0.25 24.10 -41.29
CA GLY A 775 1.44 23.36 -41.72
C GLY A 775 1.76 23.55 -43.21
N ILE A 776 0.75 23.53 -44.08
CA ILE A 776 0.89 23.77 -45.53
C ILE A 776 1.34 25.21 -45.79
N VAL A 777 0.62 26.19 -45.21
CA VAL A 777 0.91 27.61 -45.41
C VAL A 777 2.29 27.96 -44.86
N TYR A 778 2.67 27.43 -43.70
CA TYR A 778 4.00 27.63 -43.13
C TYR A 778 5.10 27.04 -44.01
N ALA A 779 4.92 25.82 -44.54
CA ALA A 779 5.85 25.23 -45.50
C ALA A 779 6.01 26.12 -46.74
N PHE A 780 4.91 26.68 -47.25
CA PHE A 780 4.95 27.59 -48.39
C PHE A 780 5.64 28.92 -48.05
N ILE A 781 5.43 29.49 -46.87
CA ILE A 781 6.12 30.70 -46.40
C ILE A 781 7.63 30.46 -46.35
N THR A 782 8.08 29.38 -45.70
CA THR A 782 9.51 29.05 -45.64
C THR A 782 10.10 28.79 -47.03
N PHE A 783 9.35 28.18 -47.95
CA PHE A 783 9.78 27.99 -49.33
C PHE A 783 9.94 29.30 -50.11
N ASN A 784 8.99 30.23 -49.98
CA ASN A 784 9.07 31.52 -50.67
C ASN A 784 10.18 32.41 -50.12
N ILE A 785 10.49 32.32 -48.82
CA ILE A 785 11.67 32.97 -48.22
C ILE A 785 12.97 32.44 -48.85
N PHE A 786 12.96 31.23 -49.45
CA PHE A 786 14.15 30.51 -49.89
C PHE A 786 14.20 30.24 -51.40
N ARG A 787 13.52 31.05 -52.22
CA ARG A 787 13.44 30.86 -53.69
C ARG A 787 14.81 30.93 -54.41
N GLU A 788 15.87 31.40 -53.74
CA GLU A 788 17.26 31.44 -54.24
C GLU A 788 18.11 30.21 -53.79
N SER A 789 17.52 29.34 -52.97
CA SER A 789 17.93 28.01 -52.55
C SER A 789 17.88 26.91 -53.63
N GLU A 790 18.96 26.24 -54.07
CA GLU A 790 18.83 24.94 -54.78
C GLU A 790 18.32 23.84 -53.81
N VAL A 791 17.09 23.97 -53.32
CA VAL A 791 16.44 22.93 -52.51
C VAL A 791 15.84 21.90 -53.44
N LEU A 792 16.38 20.68 -53.38
CA LEU A 792 15.81 19.52 -54.03
C LEU A 792 14.32 19.41 -53.68
N LEU A 793 13.46 19.30 -54.70
CA LEU A 793 12.00 19.22 -54.57
C LEU A 793 11.55 18.13 -53.58
N ASN A 794 12.31 17.03 -53.50
CA ASN A 794 12.09 15.93 -52.55
C ASN A 794 12.25 16.34 -51.09
N THR A 795 13.25 17.16 -50.76
CA THR A 795 13.49 17.63 -49.38
C THR A 795 12.38 18.55 -48.91
N PHE A 796 11.88 19.42 -49.80
CA PHE A 796 10.73 20.28 -49.53
C PHE A 796 9.45 19.47 -49.26
N LEU A 797 9.18 18.44 -50.06
CA LEU A 797 8.01 17.59 -49.88
C LEU A 797 8.04 16.83 -48.54
N ILE A 798 9.21 16.34 -48.12
CA ILE A 798 9.40 15.64 -46.85
C ILE A 798 9.16 16.59 -45.66
N GLU A 799 9.74 17.80 -45.70
CA GLU A 799 9.55 18.80 -44.64
C GLU A 799 8.10 19.30 -44.56
N CYS A 800 7.45 19.53 -45.71
CA CYS A 800 6.04 19.86 -45.77
C CYS A 800 5.17 18.75 -45.15
N PHE A 801 5.45 17.49 -45.49
CA PHE A 801 4.74 16.35 -44.92
C PHE A 801 4.87 16.29 -43.39
N TRP A 802 6.07 16.46 -42.84
CA TRP A 802 6.28 16.46 -41.39
C TRP A 802 5.59 17.63 -40.68
N ARG A 803 5.64 18.84 -41.26
CA ARG A 803 4.94 20.03 -40.72
C ARG A 803 3.43 19.80 -40.64
N VAL A 804 2.84 19.34 -41.75
CA VAL A 804 1.41 19.00 -41.86
C VAL A 804 1.02 17.93 -40.84
N PHE A 805 1.80 16.86 -40.74
CA PHE A 805 1.54 15.74 -39.84
C PHE A 805 1.62 16.15 -38.37
N ILE A 806 2.73 16.79 -37.97
CA ILE A 806 2.98 17.20 -36.57
C ILE A 806 1.94 18.24 -36.12
N PHE A 807 1.67 19.26 -36.95
CA PHE A 807 0.77 20.34 -36.57
C PHE A 807 -0.68 19.86 -36.48
N SER A 808 -1.08 18.93 -37.36
CA SER A 808 -2.38 18.26 -37.31
C SER A 808 -2.56 17.47 -36.01
N ILE A 809 -1.56 16.65 -35.62
CA ILE A 809 -1.60 15.86 -34.37
C ILE A 809 -1.64 16.78 -33.15
N LEU A 810 -0.76 17.77 -33.07
CA LEU A 810 -0.66 18.64 -31.91
C LEU A 810 -1.90 19.54 -31.77
N SER A 811 -2.46 20.05 -32.87
CA SER A 811 -3.73 20.79 -32.82
C SER A 811 -4.89 19.92 -32.36
N THR A 812 -4.90 18.65 -32.77
CA THR A 812 -5.87 17.65 -32.30
C THR A 812 -5.71 17.40 -30.79
N LEU A 813 -4.47 17.24 -30.32
CA LEU A 813 -4.17 17.08 -28.89
C LEU A 813 -4.57 18.32 -28.09
N GLY A 814 -4.30 19.52 -28.58
CA GLY A 814 -4.71 20.78 -27.96
C GLY A 814 -6.22 20.88 -27.79
N ALA A 815 -6.98 20.51 -28.82
CA ALA A 815 -8.43 20.42 -28.78
C ALA A 815 -8.93 19.41 -27.73
N LEU A 816 -8.34 18.21 -27.69
CA LEU A 816 -8.70 17.17 -26.72
C LEU A 816 -8.36 17.57 -25.28
N LEU A 817 -7.16 18.13 -25.04
CA LEU A 817 -6.73 18.61 -23.73
C LEU A 817 -7.64 19.73 -23.23
N PHE A 818 -8.06 20.64 -24.11
CA PHE A 818 -9.04 21.66 -23.76
C PHE A 818 -10.37 21.03 -23.32
N GLU A 819 -10.89 20.06 -24.06
CA GLU A 819 -12.14 19.39 -23.71
C GLU A 819 -12.04 18.59 -22.40
N LEU A 820 -10.89 17.98 -22.10
CA LEU A 820 -10.69 17.25 -20.84
C LEU A 820 -10.50 18.19 -19.64
N SER A 821 -9.87 19.35 -19.85
CA SER A 821 -9.57 20.33 -18.79
C SER A 821 -10.77 21.21 -18.42
N LEU A 822 -11.71 21.44 -19.34
CA LEU A 822 -12.95 22.14 -19.04
C LEU A 822 -13.71 21.42 -17.90
N GLY A 823 -14.01 22.15 -16.83
CA GLY A 823 -14.85 21.65 -15.73
C GLY A 823 -16.25 21.25 -16.21
N GLY A 824 -16.98 20.47 -15.41
CA GLY A 824 -18.42 20.31 -15.62
C GLY A 824 -19.09 21.68 -15.57
N PRO A 825 -20.13 21.95 -16.40
CA PRO A 825 -20.89 23.17 -16.25
C PRO A 825 -21.42 23.24 -14.81
N ASN A 826 -21.00 24.25 -14.04
CA ASN A 826 -21.54 24.47 -12.70
C ASN A 826 -23.08 24.57 -12.83
N ILE A 827 -23.80 23.72 -12.10
CA ILE A 827 -25.26 23.79 -11.95
C ILE A 827 -25.65 25.10 -11.23
N HIS A 828 -24.72 25.77 -10.55
CA HIS A 828 -24.97 27.09 -9.98
C HIS A 828 -24.91 28.23 -11.00
N LYS A 829 -26.08 28.58 -11.56
CA LYS A 829 -26.49 29.99 -11.75
C LYS A 829 -27.96 30.22 -12.14
N ARG A 830 -28.87 29.23 -12.05
CA ARG A 830 -30.26 29.41 -12.52
C ARG A 830 -31.41 29.08 -11.57
N GLU A 831 -31.17 28.78 -10.29
CA GLU A 831 -32.25 28.62 -9.28
C GLU A 831 -32.15 29.62 -8.12
N LEU A 832 -31.43 30.72 -8.33
CA LEU A 832 -31.54 31.93 -7.49
C LEU A 832 -31.80 33.12 -8.43
N LYS A 833 -33.01 33.15 -8.98
CA LYS A 833 -33.70 34.36 -9.39
C LYS A 833 -35.19 34.16 -9.15
#